data_AF-A0A4Y6PPE1-F1
#
_entry.id   AF-A0A4Y6PPE1-F1
#
_cell.length_a   1.000
_cell.length_b   1.000
_cell.length_c   1.000
_cell.angle_alpha   90.00
_cell.angle_beta   90.00
_cell.angle_gamma   90.00
#
_symmetry.space_group_name_H-M   'P 1'
#
loop_
_entity.id
_entity.type
_entity.pdbx_description
1 polymer ?
#
loop_
_entity_poly.entity_id
_entity_poly.type
_entity_poly.pdbx_seq_one_letter_code
_entity_poly.pdbx_strand_id
1 'polypeptide(L)'
;MSYATRLNQTRAQLFGRESELDEVLDALDEGSGYVGIYGPPGVGKSALARRVAAAWIARDCEVAFVDARATGDFDTLLDALVHALSMPPVAEFEREEVFEQLTRALRERSEILVVLDDVERVRPQVAALLARLQAAPGLRAVVTSRVPVEGVELLALPLRPLEEDAAVALFEARARRARPEFRAAQLEEGALRTLILQLDHLPLAIELAAARLAIMTPQALLTRLGERLGKRLQLLRPGHAAGARAPMALEEAIAISWEMLDDVQRCVLSQCAVFEGGFELAAAEEVVAIDDEKLWVGDVLQSLVLQSLLVTSHDEPTQEMRFTLLESIQEFALAHGDDTQLEDARRRHSEHFYERGRAWAAQVRGQSGEAALACLIGESANINAACERLAPAKAAALTLTLEPTFEVRGLLGSYLERIDARRKKCERSDGVWPHAREAITRARLLSLAGRLQEALAEIEPALESAAPSTPLRPETLLQRGRILRALGRLQEARVDWSRGLEECEAPFWRFQLQNELGLLELNRARFGTPRAEDEEDALAKGAELLAEAYELACRHTHALYRARPAVGWALALHETGETARATRLLADELERQIDAGYRNGELLCRHHMAMLEFYATHYDRALELADEVDHGLAQAGLTARRARNLSYAAIYANAAGRLDEAADFIARALDAAALSGQEVTALVADVQGLMVAWERGDEDTMHAHLDRGRRTADSVGSPGHAAFLDAYEAFLLAADGRLETARELGESAIERLRTAAEYRGERGDHVARAWAATLELSATDIHLEAGRWSRVYEALGAVDGLADLPEDALTAVARRHAQLAAERARADYDLPEAPPSQVLRIGSDGHTFQLGDHDPVNLSSRAPLRRVLGELVERASAGRPSADVDALVAAGWPGEALEPTSAANRVYATIRMLRKQGLDGIIVTDDDGYRLAEGVWVRSEPDS
;
A
#
# COMPACT_ATOMS: atom_id res chain seq x y z
N MET A 1 -6.41 14.28 5.23
CA MET A 1 -7.47 15.31 5.37
C MET A 1 -7.70 16.00 4.03
N SER A 2 -8.96 16.04 3.58
CA SER A 2 -9.35 16.49 2.23
C SER A 2 -9.20 18.00 2.03
N TYR A 3 -8.87 18.40 0.80
CA TYR A 3 -8.93 19.79 0.31
C TYR A 3 -10.32 20.43 0.53
N ALA A 4 -11.37 19.63 0.73
CA ALA A 4 -12.71 20.06 1.09
C ALA A 4 -12.77 20.89 2.40
N THR A 5 -11.92 20.62 3.39
CA THR A 5 -11.87 21.41 4.63
C THR A 5 -11.31 22.83 4.38
N ARG A 6 -10.35 22.96 3.45
CA ARG A 6 -9.78 24.26 3.02
C ARG A 6 -10.80 25.14 2.27
N LEU A 7 -11.69 24.54 1.49
CA LEU A 7 -12.74 25.26 0.77
C LEU A 7 -13.86 25.75 1.70
N ASN A 8 -14.15 25.02 2.78
CA ASN A 8 -15.24 25.32 3.72
C ASN A 8 -15.08 26.65 4.48
N GLN A 9 -13.88 27.23 4.52
CA GLN A 9 -13.60 28.43 5.34
C GLN A 9 -13.44 29.74 4.55
N THR A 10 -13.47 29.72 3.21
CA THR A 10 -13.35 30.95 2.42
C THR A 10 -14.70 31.68 2.36
N ARG A 11 -15.10 32.33 3.46
CA ARG A 11 -16.29 33.22 3.55
C ARG A 11 -16.07 34.56 2.81
N ALA A 12 -15.64 34.52 1.56
CA ALA A 12 -15.78 35.69 0.69
C ALA A 12 -17.24 35.75 0.24
N GLN A 13 -17.94 36.84 0.60
CA GLN A 13 -19.28 37.12 0.08
C GLN A 13 -19.18 37.23 -1.44
N LEU A 14 -19.95 36.41 -2.14
CA LEU A 14 -20.11 36.50 -3.59
C LEU A 14 -21.17 37.58 -3.85
N PHE A 15 -20.86 38.60 -4.63
CA PHE A 15 -21.76 39.73 -4.88
C PHE A 15 -22.38 39.60 -6.28
N GLY A 16 -23.69 39.47 -6.38
CA GLY A 16 -24.43 39.57 -7.65
C GLY A 16 -24.02 38.52 -8.69
N ARG A 17 -23.73 37.30 -8.23
CA ARG A 17 -23.38 36.14 -9.07
C ARG A 17 -24.25 34.93 -8.77
N GLU A 18 -25.40 35.16 -8.13
CA GLU A 18 -26.36 34.12 -7.78
C GLU A 18 -26.89 33.46 -9.05
N SER A 19 -27.22 34.24 -10.09
CA SER A 19 -27.65 33.72 -11.39
C SER A 19 -26.60 32.86 -12.09
N GLU A 20 -25.33 33.29 -12.12
CA GLU A 20 -24.27 32.53 -12.77
C GLU A 20 -23.89 31.28 -11.96
N LEU A 21 -24.03 31.34 -10.64
CA LEU A 21 -23.89 30.15 -9.80
C LEU A 21 -24.98 29.14 -10.11
N ASP A 22 -26.23 29.58 -10.17
CA ASP A 22 -27.38 28.74 -10.53
C ASP A 22 -27.21 28.17 -11.95
N GLU A 23 -26.78 28.98 -12.94
CA GLU A 23 -26.50 28.51 -14.31
C GLU A 23 -25.39 27.46 -14.37
N VAL A 24 -24.31 27.62 -13.59
CA VAL A 24 -23.26 26.60 -13.49
C VAL A 24 -23.80 25.34 -12.84
N LEU A 25 -24.54 25.45 -11.73
CA LEU A 25 -25.10 24.29 -11.03
C LEU A 25 -26.10 23.54 -11.91
N ASP A 26 -27.01 24.27 -12.57
CA ASP A 26 -27.98 23.72 -13.50
C ASP A 26 -27.29 23.02 -14.67
N ALA A 27 -26.21 23.58 -15.24
CA ALA A 27 -25.45 22.92 -16.31
C ALA A 27 -24.61 21.71 -15.85
N LEU A 28 -24.22 21.66 -14.57
CA LEU A 28 -23.61 20.46 -14.00
C LEU A 28 -24.68 19.37 -13.75
N ASP A 29 -25.90 19.78 -13.38
CA ASP A 29 -27.05 18.89 -13.15
C ASP A 29 -27.69 18.44 -14.50
N GLU A 30 -27.65 19.28 -15.55
CA GLU A 30 -28.27 19.11 -16.87
C GLU A 30 -27.24 19.26 -18.02
N GLY A 31 -26.79 18.18 -18.67
CA GLY A 31 -25.98 18.26 -19.92
C GLY A 31 -24.74 17.36 -19.99
N SER A 32 -23.66 17.85 -20.61
CA SER A 32 -22.35 17.14 -20.76
C SER A 32 -21.58 17.02 -19.44
N GLY A 33 -22.02 17.74 -18.40
CA GLY A 33 -21.42 17.74 -17.07
C GLY A 33 -20.15 18.58 -16.94
N TYR A 34 -19.63 19.16 -18.03
CA TYR A 34 -18.40 19.96 -18.02
C TYR A 34 -18.67 21.42 -18.40
N VAL A 35 -18.25 22.33 -17.53
CA VAL A 35 -18.47 23.78 -17.63
C VAL A 35 -17.14 24.51 -17.67
N GLY A 36 -16.94 25.36 -18.67
CA GLY A 36 -15.78 26.25 -18.79
C GLY A 36 -16.16 27.68 -18.43
N ILE A 37 -15.78 28.15 -17.24
CA ILE A 37 -15.97 29.54 -16.81
C ILE A 37 -14.80 30.36 -17.34
N TYR A 38 -15.05 31.20 -18.34
CA TYR A 38 -14.00 32.02 -18.94
C TYR A 38 -14.31 33.51 -18.87
N GLY A 39 -13.27 34.35 -18.89
CA GLY A 39 -13.45 35.80 -18.82
C GLY A 39 -12.18 36.53 -18.42
N PRO A 40 -12.18 37.87 -18.47
CA PRO A 40 -10.98 38.66 -18.23
C PRO A 40 -10.39 38.42 -16.83
N PRO A 41 -9.10 38.73 -16.62
CA PRO A 41 -8.51 38.73 -15.28
C PRO A 41 -9.32 39.60 -14.31
N GLY A 42 -9.40 39.20 -13.04
CA GLY A 42 -10.10 39.98 -12.00
C GLY A 42 -11.64 39.94 -12.04
N VAL A 43 -12.26 39.19 -12.98
CA VAL A 43 -13.73 39.11 -13.11
C VAL A 43 -14.43 38.22 -12.07
N GLY A 44 -13.67 37.42 -11.32
CA GLY A 44 -14.19 36.58 -10.21
C GLY A 44 -14.35 35.08 -10.51
N LYS A 45 -13.71 34.55 -11.57
CA LYS A 45 -13.84 33.12 -11.98
C LYS A 45 -13.53 32.13 -10.85
N SER A 46 -12.37 32.28 -10.21
CA SER A 46 -11.94 31.41 -9.11
C SER A 46 -12.86 31.52 -7.88
N ALA A 47 -13.42 32.71 -7.62
CA ALA A 47 -14.39 32.89 -6.54
C ALA A 47 -15.71 32.16 -6.83
N LEU A 48 -16.17 32.19 -8.08
CA LEU A 48 -17.35 31.43 -8.52
C LEU A 48 -17.09 29.92 -8.46
N ALA A 49 -15.96 29.44 -8.98
CA ALA A 49 -15.60 28.01 -8.96
C ALA A 49 -15.50 27.45 -7.52
N ARG A 50 -14.92 28.20 -6.59
CA ARG A 50 -14.91 27.82 -5.17
C ARG A 50 -16.31 27.78 -4.55
N ARG A 51 -17.21 28.66 -4.98
CA ARG A 51 -18.61 28.64 -4.52
C ARG A 51 -19.37 27.43 -5.05
N VAL A 52 -19.13 27.04 -6.30
CA VAL A 52 -19.68 25.80 -6.88
C VAL A 52 -19.17 24.59 -6.11
N ALA A 53 -17.86 24.51 -5.84
CA ALA A 53 -17.27 23.46 -5.03
C ALA A 53 -17.89 23.39 -3.62
N ALA A 54 -18.08 24.53 -2.95
CA ALA A 54 -18.72 24.59 -1.64
C ALA A 54 -20.20 24.14 -1.67
N ALA A 55 -20.94 24.46 -2.73
CA ALA A 55 -22.32 24.01 -2.90
C ALA A 55 -22.39 22.48 -3.09
N TRP A 56 -21.44 21.90 -3.83
CA TRP A 56 -21.31 20.45 -4.01
C TRP A 56 -20.94 19.73 -2.70
N ILE A 57 -19.97 20.26 -1.94
CA ILE A 57 -19.62 19.72 -0.62
C ILE A 57 -20.84 19.77 0.31
N ALA A 58 -21.66 20.82 0.27
CA ALA A 58 -22.87 20.93 1.07
C ALA A 58 -23.97 19.92 0.67
N ARG A 59 -23.91 19.36 -0.55
CA ARG A 59 -24.75 18.25 -1.02
C ARG A 59 -24.19 16.87 -0.63
N ASP A 60 -23.10 16.81 0.12
CA ASP A 60 -22.36 15.59 0.47
C ASP A 60 -21.75 14.87 -0.76
N CYS A 61 -21.47 15.62 -1.83
CA CYS A 61 -20.82 15.12 -3.04
C CYS A 61 -19.28 15.23 -2.93
N GLU A 62 -18.56 14.33 -3.60
CA GLU A 62 -17.10 14.37 -3.67
C GLU A 62 -16.63 15.54 -4.55
N VAL A 63 -15.61 16.28 -4.09
CA VAL A 63 -15.02 17.40 -4.84
C VAL A 63 -13.50 17.30 -4.83
N ALA A 64 -12.91 17.33 -6.03
CA ALA A 64 -11.48 17.44 -6.25
C ALA A 64 -11.15 18.82 -6.83
N PHE A 65 -10.39 19.63 -6.08
CA PHE A 65 -10.00 20.97 -6.51
C PHE A 65 -8.50 20.99 -6.82
N VAL A 66 -8.16 21.38 -8.04
CA VAL A 66 -6.80 21.48 -8.57
C VAL A 66 -6.51 22.94 -8.90
N ASP A 67 -5.51 23.51 -8.23
CA ASP A 67 -4.90 24.79 -8.64
C ASP A 67 -3.88 24.50 -9.75
N ALA A 68 -4.28 24.75 -10.99
CA ALA A 68 -3.50 24.38 -12.17
C ALA A 68 -2.27 25.29 -12.37
N ARG A 69 -2.11 26.38 -11.60
CA ARG A 69 -0.88 27.21 -11.63
C ARG A 69 0.36 26.43 -11.21
N ALA A 70 0.17 25.43 -10.35
CA ALA A 70 1.24 24.54 -9.89
C ALA A 70 1.61 23.44 -10.91
N THR A 71 0.93 23.40 -12.06
CA THR A 71 1.11 22.40 -13.12
C THR A 71 1.76 23.04 -14.35
N GLY A 72 2.71 22.33 -14.96
CA GLY A 72 3.49 22.84 -16.10
C GLY A 72 3.28 22.08 -17.41
N ASP A 73 2.70 20.89 -17.34
CA ASP A 73 2.52 19.95 -18.44
C ASP A 73 1.38 18.97 -18.14
N PHE A 74 1.12 18.05 -19.06
CA PHE A 74 0.05 17.05 -18.92
C PHE A 74 0.30 16.15 -17.73
N ASP A 75 1.57 15.86 -17.43
CA ASP A 75 1.92 14.88 -16.43
C ASP A 75 1.75 15.41 -15.02
N THR A 76 2.25 16.62 -14.77
CA THR A 76 2.02 17.35 -13.51
C THR A 76 0.55 17.67 -13.28
N LEU A 77 -0.24 17.85 -14.35
CA LEU A 77 -1.70 18.00 -14.26
C LEU A 77 -2.40 16.70 -13.85
N LEU A 78 -2.07 15.59 -14.50
CA LEU A 78 -2.60 14.27 -14.17
C LEU A 78 -2.25 13.89 -12.72
N ASP A 79 -1.02 14.15 -12.30
CA ASP A 79 -0.55 13.97 -10.93
C ASP A 79 -1.37 14.79 -9.92
N ALA A 80 -1.59 16.07 -10.22
CA ALA A 80 -2.37 16.96 -9.36
C ALA A 80 -3.82 16.50 -9.23
N LEU A 81 -4.40 15.94 -10.30
CA LEU A 81 -5.74 15.40 -10.31
C LEU A 81 -5.84 14.08 -9.51
N VAL A 82 -4.93 13.13 -9.73
CA VAL A 82 -4.82 11.89 -8.94
C VAL A 82 -4.70 12.23 -7.46
N HIS A 83 -3.84 13.18 -7.11
CA HIS A 83 -3.72 13.65 -5.73
C HIS A 83 -5.01 14.30 -5.19
N ALA A 84 -5.65 15.19 -5.95
CA ALA A 84 -6.89 15.86 -5.53
C ALA A 84 -8.04 14.87 -5.32
N LEU A 85 -8.07 13.80 -6.09
CA LEU A 85 -9.01 12.68 -5.99
C LEU A 85 -8.65 11.67 -4.88
N SER A 86 -7.57 11.92 -4.13
CA SER A 86 -7.00 10.98 -3.15
C SER A 86 -6.80 9.57 -3.74
N MET A 87 -6.46 9.53 -5.03
CA MET A 87 -6.31 8.29 -5.76
C MET A 87 -5.05 7.53 -5.35
N PRO A 88 -5.04 6.23 -5.64
CA PRO A 88 -3.88 5.38 -5.46
C PRO A 88 -2.55 5.96 -5.91
N PRO A 89 -1.47 5.62 -5.21
CA PRO A 89 -0.19 5.53 -5.84
C PRO A 89 -0.20 4.72 -7.13
N VAL A 90 0.02 5.35 -8.28
CA VAL A 90 0.18 4.57 -9.50
C VAL A 90 1.64 4.11 -9.58
N ALA A 91 1.83 2.81 -9.39
CA ALA A 91 3.11 2.11 -9.51
C ALA A 91 3.58 1.97 -10.96
N GLU A 92 2.64 2.04 -11.91
CA GLU A 92 2.89 1.93 -13.34
C GLU A 92 3.59 3.19 -13.87
N PHE A 93 4.68 2.96 -14.59
CA PHE A 93 5.50 4.03 -15.18
C PHE A 93 4.90 4.56 -16.47
N GLU A 94 4.01 3.80 -17.11
CA GLU A 94 3.37 4.24 -18.34
C GLU A 94 2.22 5.18 -18.01
N ARG A 95 2.37 6.44 -18.43
CA ARG A 95 1.39 7.51 -18.21
C ARG A 95 -0.01 7.19 -18.75
N GLU A 96 -0.07 6.31 -19.75
CA GLU A 96 -1.33 5.85 -20.32
C GLU A 96 -2.10 4.96 -19.32
N GLU A 97 -1.42 4.07 -18.61
CA GLU A 97 -2.05 3.21 -17.61
C GLU A 97 -2.52 4.01 -16.39
N VAL A 98 -1.71 4.99 -15.93
CA VAL A 98 -2.12 5.98 -14.91
C VAL A 98 -3.43 6.67 -15.30
N PHE A 99 -3.52 7.07 -16.57
CA PHE A 99 -4.72 7.71 -17.11
C PHE A 99 -5.91 6.74 -17.17
N GLU A 100 -5.70 5.49 -17.57
CA GLU A 100 -6.75 4.46 -17.58
C GLU A 100 -7.27 4.17 -16.16
N GLN A 101 -6.39 4.10 -15.17
CA GLN A 101 -6.76 3.95 -13.76
C GLN A 101 -7.58 5.14 -13.27
N LEU A 102 -7.15 6.37 -13.57
CA LEU A 102 -7.94 7.59 -13.30
C LEU A 102 -9.33 7.49 -13.93
N THR A 103 -9.40 7.09 -15.19
CA THR A 103 -10.67 6.96 -15.91
C THR A 103 -11.58 5.91 -15.27
N ARG A 104 -11.02 4.76 -14.86
CA ARG A 104 -11.75 3.70 -14.15
C ARG A 104 -12.26 4.18 -12.79
N ALA A 105 -11.41 4.82 -12.00
CA ALA A 105 -11.76 5.34 -10.68
C ALA A 105 -12.85 6.42 -10.76
N LEU A 106 -12.88 7.21 -11.83
CA LEU A 106 -13.95 8.18 -12.07
C LEU A 106 -15.24 7.54 -12.59
N ARG A 107 -15.16 6.41 -13.30
CA ARG A 107 -16.33 5.63 -13.74
C ARG A 107 -17.03 4.89 -12.60
N GLU A 108 -16.29 4.42 -11.61
CA GLU A 108 -16.81 3.72 -10.43
C GLU A 108 -17.53 4.66 -9.46
N ARG A 109 -17.28 5.97 -9.55
CA ARG A 109 -17.94 6.98 -8.73
C ARG A 109 -19.30 7.33 -9.29
N SER A 110 -20.30 7.37 -8.41
CA SER A 110 -21.66 7.78 -8.76
C SER A 110 -21.72 9.25 -9.19
N GLU A 111 -21.04 10.13 -8.46
CA GLU A 111 -21.04 11.58 -8.75
C GLU A 111 -19.83 12.28 -8.14
N ILE A 112 -19.08 13.04 -8.94
CA ILE A 112 -17.90 13.79 -8.48
C ILE A 112 -17.68 15.07 -9.29
N LEU A 113 -17.31 16.16 -8.60
CA LEU A 113 -16.90 17.41 -9.23
C LEU A 113 -15.39 17.60 -9.20
N VAL A 114 -14.80 17.76 -10.38
CA VAL A 114 -13.41 18.18 -10.57
C VAL A 114 -13.35 19.66 -10.93
N VAL A 115 -12.72 20.47 -10.09
CA VAL A 115 -12.47 21.90 -10.37
C VAL A 115 -11.01 22.08 -10.79
N LEU A 116 -10.79 22.55 -12.02
CA LEU A 116 -9.49 22.92 -12.56
C LEU A 116 -9.42 24.46 -12.62
N ASP A 117 -8.86 25.08 -11.58
CA ASP A 117 -8.77 26.53 -11.46
C ASP A 117 -7.47 27.04 -12.09
N ASP A 118 -7.58 28.07 -12.93
CA ASP A 118 -6.49 28.83 -13.54
C ASP A 118 -5.59 27.99 -14.47
N VAL A 119 -6.18 27.50 -15.56
CA VAL A 119 -5.53 26.53 -16.46
C VAL A 119 -4.64 27.17 -17.54
N GLU A 120 -4.25 28.43 -17.42
CA GLU A 120 -3.61 29.21 -18.50
C GLU A 120 -2.36 28.56 -19.08
N ARG A 121 -1.54 27.93 -18.23
CA ARG A 121 -0.29 27.27 -18.61
C ARG A 121 -0.49 25.89 -19.24
N VAL A 122 -1.65 25.28 -18.99
CA VAL A 122 -1.96 23.88 -19.34
C VAL A 122 -3.27 23.73 -20.13
N ARG A 123 -3.79 24.80 -20.77
CA ARG A 123 -5.10 24.76 -21.47
C ARG A 123 -5.20 23.61 -22.49
N PRO A 124 -4.21 23.39 -23.40
CA PRO A 124 -4.26 22.26 -24.33
C PRO A 124 -4.29 20.90 -23.63
N GLN A 125 -3.57 20.78 -22.53
CA GLN A 125 -3.47 19.55 -21.74
C GLN A 125 -4.76 19.26 -20.99
N VAL A 126 -5.43 20.30 -20.47
CA VAL A 126 -6.76 20.20 -19.84
C VAL A 126 -7.82 19.78 -20.85
N ALA A 127 -7.80 20.35 -22.07
CA ALA A 127 -8.70 19.91 -23.12
C ALA A 127 -8.50 18.43 -23.45
N ALA A 128 -7.25 17.99 -23.65
CA ALA A 128 -6.91 16.60 -23.91
C ALA A 128 -7.31 15.66 -22.75
N LEU A 129 -7.09 16.07 -21.51
CA LEU A 129 -7.47 15.34 -20.30
C LEU A 129 -8.99 15.14 -20.24
N LEU A 130 -9.76 16.23 -20.32
CA LEU A 130 -11.23 16.17 -20.22
C LEU A 130 -11.86 15.42 -21.38
N ALA A 131 -11.37 15.59 -22.62
CA ALA A 131 -11.85 14.85 -23.79
C ALA A 131 -11.73 13.32 -23.58
N ARG A 132 -10.62 12.87 -23.00
CA ARG A 132 -10.41 11.45 -22.70
C ARG A 132 -11.23 10.97 -21.49
N LEU A 133 -11.56 11.86 -20.55
CA LEU A 133 -12.39 11.56 -19.37
C LEU A 133 -13.91 11.62 -19.63
N GLN A 134 -14.37 12.08 -20.80
CA GLN A 134 -15.79 12.14 -21.18
C GLN A 134 -16.54 10.79 -21.02
N ALA A 135 -15.82 9.68 -21.00
CA ALA A 135 -16.39 8.35 -20.82
C ALA A 135 -16.70 7.98 -19.35
N ALA A 136 -16.55 8.90 -18.39
CA ALA A 136 -16.91 8.72 -16.99
C ALA A 136 -18.27 9.41 -16.69
N PRO A 137 -19.39 8.67 -16.58
CA PRO A 137 -20.74 9.26 -16.54
C PRO A 137 -21.03 10.08 -15.27
N GLY A 138 -20.38 9.74 -14.15
CA GLY A 138 -20.50 10.47 -12.87
C GLY A 138 -19.58 11.69 -12.75
N LEU A 139 -18.68 11.92 -13.73
CA LEU A 139 -17.75 13.04 -13.66
C LEU A 139 -18.44 14.34 -14.06
N ARG A 140 -18.24 15.36 -13.23
CA ARG A 140 -18.54 16.76 -13.51
C ARG A 140 -17.26 17.57 -13.44
N ALA A 141 -17.14 18.61 -14.27
CA ALA A 141 -15.93 19.40 -14.33
C ALA A 141 -16.24 20.90 -14.41
N VAL A 142 -15.51 21.70 -13.65
CA VAL A 142 -15.50 23.17 -13.77
C VAL A 142 -14.08 23.59 -14.09
N VAL A 143 -13.89 24.28 -15.21
CA VAL A 143 -12.59 24.79 -15.64
C VAL A 143 -12.63 26.31 -15.62
N THR A 144 -11.62 26.97 -15.05
CA THR A 144 -11.52 28.44 -15.11
C THR A 144 -10.36 28.89 -16.01
N SER A 145 -10.63 29.83 -16.92
CA SER A 145 -9.64 30.33 -17.88
C SER A 145 -9.89 31.78 -18.33
N ARG A 146 -8.93 32.43 -18.98
CA ARG A 146 -9.04 33.78 -19.54
C ARG A 146 -9.82 33.79 -20.84
N VAL A 147 -9.64 32.74 -21.64
CA VAL A 147 -10.31 32.49 -22.92
C VAL A 147 -10.93 31.09 -22.93
N PRO A 148 -11.96 30.82 -23.74
CA PRO A 148 -12.54 29.49 -23.84
C PRO A 148 -11.47 28.42 -24.09
N VAL A 149 -11.59 27.28 -23.41
CA VAL A 149 -10.75 26.11 -23.66
C VAL A 149 -11.28 25.40 -24.90
N GLU A 150 -10.50 25.37 -25.97
CA GLU A 150 -10.85 24.72 -27.23
C GLU A 150 -10.45 23.23 -27.22
N GLY A 151 -11.13 22.40 -28.04
CA GLY A 151 -10.76 20.99 -28.24
C GLY A 151 -11.45 19.99 -27.31
N VAL A 152 -12.43 20.42 -26.52
CA VAL A 152 -13.28 19.55 -25.68
C VAL A 152 -14.70 20.12 -25.60
N GLU A 153 -15.72 19.27 -25.47
CA GLU A 153 -17.11 19.70 -25.27
C GLU A 153 -17.30 20.22 -23.84
N LEU A 154 -17.10 21.54 -23.68
CA LEU A 154 -17.37 22.29 -22.46
C LEU A 154 -18.50 23.28 -22.74
N LEU A 155 -19.47 23.39 -21.82
CA LEU A 155 -20.36 24.55 -21.83
C LEU A 155 -19.53 25.79 -21.48
N ALA A 156 -19.20 26.57 -22.50
CA ALA A 156 -18.42 27.78 -22.34
C ALA A 156 -19.32 28.87 -21.74
N LEU A 157 -19.16 29.15 -20.44
CA LEU A 157 -19.87 30.19 -19.72
C LEU A 157 -18.98 31.45 -19.62
N PRO A 158 -19.28 32.52 -20.39
CA PRO A 158 -18.57 33.78 -20.26
C PRO A 158 -18.97 34.47 -18.95
N LEU A 159 -18.03 34.60 -18.03
CA LEU A 159 -18.21 35.42 -16.85
C LEU A 159 -18.00 36.90 -17.22
N ARG A 160 -19.11 37.62 -17.31
CA ARG A 160 -19.14 39.07 -17.62
C ARG A 160 -18.77 39.89 -16.39
N PRO A 161 -18.37 41.16 -16.51
CA PRO A 161 -18.26 42.07 -15.37
C PRO A 161 -19.55 42.16 -14.53
N LEU A 162 -19.45 42.68 -13.31
CA LEU A 162 -20.60 42.77 -12.41
C LEU A 162 -21.68 43.72 -12.95
N GLU A 163 -22.94 43.36 -12.72
CA GLU A 163 -24.04 44.32 -12.88
C GLU A 163 -23.83 45.52 -11.95
N GLU A 164 -24.32 46.68 -12.37
CA GLU A 164 -24.02 47.96 -11.73
C GLU A 164 -24.34 47.97 -10.22
N ASP A 165 -25.51 47.46 -9.83
CA ASP A 165 -25.93 47.41 -8.43
C ASP A 165 -25.03 46.51 -7.57
N ALA A 166 -24.58 45.37 -8.12
CA ALA A 166 -23.65 44.46 -7.45
C ALA A 166 -22.24 45.06 -7.34
N ALA A 167 -21.79 45.76 -8.38
CA ALA A 167 -20.53 46.50 -8.39
C ALA A 167 -20.52 47.63 -7.35
N VAL A 168 -21.64 48.37 -7.22
CA VAL A 168 -21.83 49.38 -6.16
C VAL A 168 -21.79 48.73 -4.78
N ALA A 169 -22.52 47.63 -4.58
CA ALA A 169 -22.54 46.91 -3.30
C ALA A 169 -21.15 46.41 -2.90
N LEU A 170 -20.39 45.86 -3.86
CA LEU A 170 -19.01 45.44 -3.65
C LEU A 170 -18.11 46.63 -3.28
N PHE A 171 -18.20 47.73 -4.05
CA PHE A 171 -17.44 48.94 -3.77
C PHE A 171 -17.73 49.47 -2.37
N GLU A 172 -18.99 49.56 -1.97
CA GLU A 172 -19.39 49.99 -0.63
C GLU A 172 -18.87 49.08 0.47
N ALA A 173 -19.00 47.77 0.30
CA ALA A 173 -18.54 46.79 1.28
C ALA A 173 -17.04 46.91 1.52
N ARG A 174 -16.25 47.10 0.45
CA ARG A 174 -14.80 47.28 0.52
C ARG A 174 -14.39 48.67 0.98
N ALA A 175 -15.09 49.70 0.53
CA ALA A 175 -14.87 51.09 0.94
C ALA A 175 -15.08 51.28 2.44
N ARG A 176 -16.09 50.63 3.04
CA ARG A 176 -16.32 50.66 4.49
C ARG A 176 -15.21 49.98 5.29
N ARG A 177 -14.52 48.98 4.72
CA ARG A 177 -13.34 48.39 5.35
C ARG A 177 -12.16 49.37 5.37
N ALA A 178 -11.97 50.13 4.29
CA ALA A 178 -10.92 51.15 4.21
C ALA A 178 -11.26 52.43 5.00
N ARG A 179 -12.55 52.78 5.08
CA ARG A 179 -13.06 53.98 5.77
C ARG A 179 -14.44 53.65 6.40
N PRO A 180 -14.52 53.29 7.69
CA PRO A 180 -15.76 52.86 8.35
C PRO A 180 -16.94 53.84 8.25
N GLU A 181 -16.64 55.14 8.19
CA GLU A 181 -17.61 56.23 8.04
C GLU A 181 -18.17 56.38 6.61
N PHE A 182 -17.60 55.67 5.63
CA PHE A 182 -18.00 55.79 4.22
C PHE A 182 -19.46 55.34 4.02
N ARG A 183 -20.25 56.19 3.35
CA ARG A 183 -21.59 55.85 2.88
C ARG A 183 -21.69 56.29 1.42
N ALA A 184 -22.12 55.42 0.50
CA ALA A 184 -22.26 55.80 -0.91
C ALA A 184 -23.21 56.98 -1.12
N ALA A 185 -24.23 57.12 -0.26
CA ALA A 185 -25.14 58.27 -0.25
C ALA A 185 -24.45 59.64 -0.04
N GLN A 186 -23.19 59.66 0.42
CA GLN A 186 -22.39 60.89 0.55
C GLN A 186 -21.70 61.31 -0.76
N LEU A 187 -21.74 60.46 -1.79
CA LEU A 187 -21.28 60.80 -3.13
C LEU A 187 -22.45 61.27 -3.98
N GLU A 188 -22.20 62.21 -4.89
CA GLU A 188 -23.14 62.45 -5.98
C GLU A 188 -23.32 61.11 -6.72
N GLU A 189 -24.57 60.64 -6.83
CA GLU A 189 -24.90 59.31 -7.35
C GLU A 189 -24.26 59.05 -8.72
N GLY A 190 -24.12 60.09 -9.55
CA GLY A 190 -23.44 60.01 -10.85
C GLY A 190 -21.92 59.78 -10.77
N ALA A 191 -21.23 60.24 -9.71
CA ALA A 191 -19.78 60.09 -9.58
C ALA A 191 -19.36 58.65 -9.25
N LEU A 192 -20.12 57.97 -8.39
CA LEU A 192 -19.86 56.57 -8.05
C LEU A 192 -20.13 55.64 -9.25
N ARG A 193 -21.23 55.86 -9.97
CA ARG A 193 -21.53 55.13 -11.21
C ARG A 193 -20.46 55.35 -12.28
N THR A 194 -20.00 56.60 -12.47
CA THR A 194 -18.91 56.91 -13.41
C THR A 194 -17.61 56.22 -12.99
N LEU A 195 -17.32 56.13 -11.70
CA LEU A 195 -16.15 55.44 -11.17
C LEU A 195 -16.20 53.93 -11.47
N ILE A 196 -17.34 53.30 -11.18
CA ILE A 196 -17.55 51.87 -11.46
C ILE A 196 -17.46 51.58 -12.95
N LEU A 197 -18.02 52.46 -13.78
CA LEU A 197 -17.91 52.37 -15.24
C LEU A 197 -16.46 52.46 -15.71
N GLN A 198 -15.64 53.35 -15.13
CA GLN A 198 -14.20 53.44 -15.46
C GLN A 198 -13.40 52.22 -15.00
N LEU A 199 -13.89 51.48 -14.00
CA LEU A 199 -13.31 50.23 -13.54
C LEU A 199 -13.84 49.02 -14.32
N ASP A 200 -14.58 49.26 -15.41
CA ASP A 200 -15.23 48.27 -16.27
C ASP A 200 -16.05 47.24 -15.48
N HIS A 201 -16.56 47.63 -14.31
CA HIS A 201 -17.32 46.76 -13.41
C HIS A 201 -16.56 45.47 -12.98
N LEU A 202 -15.23 45.45 -13.05
CA LEU A 202 -14.42 44.29 -12.67
C LEU A 202 -14.28 44.22 -11.14
N PRO A 203 -14.68 43.12 -10.48
CA PRO A 203 -14.56 42.95 -9.04
C PRO A 203 -13.19 43.34 -8.50
N LEU A 204 -12.10 42.77 -9.02
CA LEU A 204 -10.77 43.06 -8.51
C LEU A 204 -10.38 44.54 -8.67
N ALA A 205 -10.73 45.17 -9.81
CA ALA A 205 -10.47 46.60 -10.02
C ALA A 205 -11.27 47.46 -9.02
N ILE A 206 -12.53 47.07 -8.73
CA ILE A 206 -13.39 47.69 -7.72
C ILE A 206 -12.79 47.54 -6.32
N GLU A 207 -12.32 46.34 -5.95
CA GLU A 207 -11.71 46.10 -4.63
C GLU A 207 -10.45 46.94 -4.45
N LEU A 208 -9.56 46.96 -5.45
CA LEU A 208 -8.34 47.77 -5.46
C LEU A 208 -8.64 49.26 -5.35
N ALA A 209 -9.62 49.76 -6.12
CA ALA A 209 -10.05 51.15 -6.11
C ALA A 209 -10.70 51.55 -4.79
N ALA A 210 -11.59 50.71 -4.23
CA ALA A 210 -12.25 50.96 -2.96
C ALA A 210 -11.25 51.00 -1.79
N ALA A 211 -10.22 50.14 -1.82
CA ALA A 211 -9.14 50.15 -0.84
C ALA A 211 -8.38 51.50 -0.81
N ARG A 212 -8.35 52.25 -1.92
CA ARG A 212 -7.69 53.57 -1.97
C ARG A 212 -8.40 54.66 -1.16
N LEU A 213 -9.66 54.45 -0.78
CA LEU A 213 -10.41 55.45 0.00
C LEU A 213 -9.86 55.70 1.41
N ALA A 214 -8.90 54.88 1.86
CA ALA A 214 -8.11 55.14 3.05
C ALA A 214 -7.26 56.42 2.94
N ILE A 215 -6.82 56.78 1.72
CA ILE A 215 -5.81 57.83 1.49
C ILE A 215 -6.21 58.87 0.43
N MET A 216 -7.32 58.66 -0.28
CA MET A 216 -7.85 59.63 -1.25
C MET A 216 -9.37 59.74 -1.21
N THR A 217 -9.89 60.90 -1.62
CA THR A 217 -11.33 61.08 -1.78
C THR A 217 -11.83 60.35 -3.03
N PRO A 218 -13.11 59.92 -3.07
CA PRO A 218 -13.66 59.28 -4.27
C PRO A 218 -13.56 60.13 -5.53
N GLN A 219 -13.70 61.47 -5.41
CA GLN A 219 -13.51 62.40 -6.53
C GLN A 219 -12.07 62.42 -7.04
N ALA A 220 -11.07 62.39 -6.13
CA ALA A 220 -9.67 62.34 -6.53
C ALA A 220 -9.31 61.02 -7.23
N LEU A 221 -9.90 59.91 -6.76
CA LEU A 221 -9.76 58.59 -7.38
C LEU A 221 -10.33 58.56 -8.82
N LEU A 222 -11.56 59.09 -8.99
CA LEU A 222 -12.24 59.19 -10.29
C LEU A 222 -11.43 60.01 -11.30
N THR A 223 -10.90 61.17 -10.88
CA THR A 223 -10.08 62.02 -11.76
C THR A 223 -8.80 61.29 -12.21
N ARG A 224 -8.10 60.62 -11.28
CA ARG A 224 -6.84 59.91 -11.59
C ARG A 224 -7.04 58.72 -12.53
N LEU A 225 -8.10 57.94 -12.34
CA LEU A 225 -8.47 56.85 -13.25
C LEU A 225 -8.77 57.39 -14.66
N GLY A 226 -9.59 58.43 -14.76
CA GLY A 226 -9.95 59.06 -16.02
C GLY A 226 -8.75 59.61 -16.81
N GLU A 227 -7.81 60.27 -16.15
CA GLU A 227 -6.60 60.82 -16.80
C GLU A 227 -5.69 59.72 -17.38
N ARG A 228 -5.55 58.59 -16.70
CA ARG A 228 -4.68 57.48 -17.12
C ARG A 228 -5.26 56.67 -18.26
N LEU A 229 -6.53 56.27 -18.14
CA LEU A 229 -7.27 55.60 -19.20
C LEU A 229 -7.27 56.48 -20.45
N GLY A 230 -7.50 57.80 -20.30
CA GLY A 230 -7.42 58.76 -21.40
C GLY A 230 -6.05 58.80 -22.09
N LYS A 231 -4.94 58.76 -21.34
CA LYS A 231 -3.58 58.75 -21.90
C LYS A 231 -3.25 57.45 -22.64
N ARG A 232 -3.60 56.28 -22.09
CA ARG A 232 -3.36 54.98 -22.76
C ARG A 232 -4.21 54.81 -24.02
N LEU A 233 -5.47 55.28 -23.99
CA LEU A 233 -6.34 55.32 -25.18
C LEU A 233 -5.82 56.25 -26.28
N GLN A 234 -5.08 57.32 -25.95
CA GLN A 234 -4.43 58.20 -26.93
C GLN A 234 -3.17 57.58 -27.56
N LEU A 235 -2.50 56.66 -26.85
CA LEU A 235 -1.32 55.94 -27.34
C LEU A 235 -1.69 54.75 -28.25
N LEU A 236 -2.89 54.19 -28.09
CA LEU A 236 -3.46 53.17 -28.98
C LEU A 236 -4.03 53.85 -30.24
N ARG A 237 -3.45 53.59 -31.41
CA ARG A 237 -3.94 54.13 -32.70
C ARG A 237 -5.43 53.80 -32.90
N PRO A 238 -6.24 54.71 -33.48
CA PRO A 238 -7.68 54.50 -33.63
C PRO A 238 -7.95 53.35 -34.58
N GLY A 239 -8.48 52.24 -34.06
CA GLY A 239 -8.82 51.05 -34.87
C GLY A 239 -9.10 49.74 -34.13
N HIS A 240 -8.80 49.61 -32.84
CA HIS A 240 -9.04 48.38 -32.09
C HIS A 240 -10.26 48.51 -31.16
N ALA A 241 -11.29 47.74 -31.51
CA ALA A 241 -12.67 47.82 -31.01
C ALA A 241 -12.84 47.40 -29.53
N ALA A 242 -14.04 47.72 -29.02
CA ALA A 242 -14.59 47.66 -27.66
C ALA A 242 -14.26 46.47 -26.73
N GLY A 243 -13.55 45.42 -27.18
CA GLY A 243 -13.12 44.29 -26.34
C GLY A 243 -11.83 44.53 -25.53
N ALA A 244 -11.05 45.57 -25.85
CA ALA A 244 -9.75 45.83 -25.21
C ALA A 244 -9.83 46.63 -23.88
N ARG A 245 -11.02 47.10 -23.45
CA ARG A 245 -11.14 47.97 -22.26
C ARG A 245 -10.92 47.25 -20.93
N ALA A 246 -11.52 46.08 -20.73
CA ALA A 246 -11.44 45.35 -19.45
C ALA A 246 -10.00 45.02 -19.00
N PRO A 247 -9.06 44.58 -19.86
CA PRO A 247 -7.66 44.44 -19.48
C PRO A 247 -7.03 45.76 -19.03
N MET A 248 -7.34 46.87 -19.71
CA MET A 248 -6.80 48.20 -19.38
C MET A 248 -7.33 48.73 -18.05
N ALA A 249 -8.62 48.59 -17.73
CA ALA A 249 -9.15 49.10 -16.46
C ALA A 249 -8.54 48.39 -15.23
N LEU A 250 -8.33 47.07 -15.29
CA LEU A 250 -7.66 46.34 -14.21
C LEU A 250 -6.18 46.71 -14.12
N GLU A 251 -5.46 46.73 -15.24
CA GLU A 251 -4.06 47.19 -15.27
C GLU A 251 -3.93 48.60 -14.68
N GLU A 252 -4.88 49.49 -14.96
CA GLU A 252 -4.87 50.87 -14.47
C GLU A 252 -5.16 50.93 -12.98
N ALA A 253 -6.10 50.12 -12.48
CA ALA A 253 -6.37 50.00 -11.06
C ALA A 253 -5.17 49.44 -10.29
N ILE A 254 -4.47 48.45 -10.88
CA ILE A 254 -3.21 47.92 -10.34
C ILE A 254 -2.11 48.99 -10.38
N ALA A 255 -1.94 49.70 -11.51
CA ALA A 255 -0.92 50.72 -11.67
C ALA A 255 -1.11 51.92 -10.72
N ILE A 256 -2.36 52.35 -10.49
CA ILE A 256 -2.68 53.37 -9.48
C ILE A 256 -2.40 52.84 -8.08
N SER A 257 -2.76 51.59 -7.79
CA SER A 257 -2.44 50.98 -6.49
C SER A 257 -0.94 50.92 -6.26
N TRP A 258 -0.17 50.52 -7.28
CA TRP A 258 1.29 50.46 -7.31
C TRP A 258 1.95 51.83 -7.09
N GLU A 259 1.50 52.87 -7.78
CA GLU A 259 2.08 54.22 -7.60
C GLU A 259 1.78 54.85 -6.26
N MET A 260 0.70 54.42 -5.60
CA MET A 260 0.38 54.86 -4.25
C MET A 260 1.14 54.10 -3.17
N LEU A 261 1.81 53.00 -3.53
CA LEU A 261 2.76 52.34 -2.65
C LEU A 261 3.98 53.23 -2.47
N ASP A 262 4.48 53.31 -1.24
CA ASP A 262 5.82 53.84 -1.01
C ASP A 262 6.89 52.90 -1.60
N ASP A 263 8.13 53.37 -1.66
CA ASP A 263 9.21 52.61 -2.30
C ASP A 263 9.47 51.27 -1.58
N VAL A 264 9.24 51.22 -0.25
CA VAL A 264 9.37 49.98 0.54
C VAL A 264 8.27 48.99 0.17
N GLN A 265 7.02 49.44 0.10
CA GLN A 265 5.88 48.61 -0.25
C GLN A 265 5.98 48.04 -1.66
N ARG A 266 6.44 48.83 -2.64
CA ARG A 266 6.69 48.34 -4.01
C ARG A 266 7.78 47.27 -4.02
N CYS A 267 8.87 47.53 -3.29
CA CYS A 267 9.99 46.61 -3.14
C CYS A 267 9.55 45.29 -2.47
N VAL A 268 8.73 45.35 -1.43
CA VAL A 268 8.19 44.14 -0.78
C VAL A 268 7.25 43.38 -1.71
N LEU A 269 6.31 44.06 -2.38
CA LEU A 269 5.33 43.41 -3.26
C LEU A 269 5.99 42.73 -4.46
N SER A 270 6.99 43.35 -5.09
CA SER A 270 7.75 42.74 -6.18
C SER A 270 8.50 41.49 -5.74
N GLN A 271 9.15 41.53 -4.58
CA GLN A 271 9.86 40.38 -4.03
C GLN A 271 8.90 39.26 -3.61
N CYS A 272 7.73 39.56 -3.06
CA CYS A 272 6.70 38.55 -2.77
C CYS A 272 6.17 37.85 -4.03
N ALA A 273 6.32 38.45 -5.21
CA ALA A 273 5.86 37.86 -6.46
C ALA A 273 6.72 36.66 -6.94
N VAL A 274 7.86 36.37 -6.29
CA VAL A 274 8.73 35.22 -6.64
C VAL A 274 8.22 33.87 -6.11
N PHE A 275 7.31 33.89 -5.13
CA PHE A 275 6.69 32.72 -4.52
C PHE A 275 5.64 32.10 -5.42
N GLU A 276 5.53 30.77 -5.41
CA GLU A 276 4.56 29.99 -6.17
C GLU A 276 3.61 29.28 -5.20
N GLY A 277 2.29 29.45 -5.38
CA GLY A 277 1.29 28.87 -4.46
C GLY A 277 1.16 29.58 -3.11
N GLY A 278 1.68 30.81 -3.01
CA GLY A 278 1.64 31.62 -1.78
C GLY A 278 2.80 31.33 -0.82
N PHE A 279 2.76 31.92 0.36
CA PHE A 279 3.83 31.83 1.36
C PHE A 279 3.33 32.15 2.78
N GLU A 280 4.05 31.67 3.78
CA GLU A 280 3.87 32.03 5.19
C GLU A 280 4.73 33.26 5.55
N LEU A 281 4.40 33.94 6.66
CA LEU A 281 5.13 35.12 7.14
C LEU A 281 6.62 34.84 7.33
N ALA A 282 6.97 33.71 7.95
CA ALA A 282 8.35 33.32 8.20
C ALA A 282 9.16 33.16 6.90
N ALA A 283 8.52 32.69 5.81
CA ALA A 283 9.18 32.59 4.51
C ALA A 283 9.39 33.98 3.89
N ALA A 284 8.44 34.90 4.06
CA ALA A 284 8.58 36.27 3.59
C ALA A 284 9.73 37.01 4.31
N GLU A 285 9.91 36.82 5.61
CA GLU A 285 10.99 37.44 6.39
C GLU A 285 12.39 37.04 5.89
N GLU A 286 12.54 35.83 5.37
CA GLU A 286 13.82 35.32 4.84
C GLU A 286 14.07 35.75 3.39
N VAL A 287 13.00 35.82 2.58
CA VAL A 287 13.09 36.04 1.13
C VAL A 287 12.96 37.51 0.73
N VAL A 288 12.26 38.32 1.52
CA VAL A 288 12.02 39.73 1.23
C VAL A 288 13.02 40.58 2.00
N ALA A 289 13.75 41.47 1.31
CA ALA A 289 14.67 42.42 1.93
C ALA A 289 14.05 43.81 1.94
N ILE A 290 14.21 44.51 3.06
CA ILE A 290 13.87 45.92 3.21
C ILE A 290 15.15 46.64 3.60
N ASP A 291 15.52 47.71 2.89
CA ASP A 291 16.75 48.46 3.14
C ASP A 291 16.71 49.29 4.46
N ASP A 292 15.54 49.36 5.10
CA ASP A 292 15.33 49.99 6.41
C ASP A 292 15.15 48.93 7.50
N GLU A 293 16.19 48.73 8.32
CA GLU A 293 16.21 47.77 9.44
C GLU A 293 15.13 48.03 10.52
N LYS A 294 14.48 49.19 10.51
CA LYS A 294 13.40 49.51 11.47
C LYS A 294 12.03 49.02 11.02
N LEU A 295 11.88 48.64 9.75
CA LEU A 295 10.62 48.16 9.19
C LEU A 295 10.59 46.64 9.21
N TRP A 296 9.51 46.09 9.78
CA TRP A 296 9.27 44.66 9.77
C TRP A 296 8.42 44.26 8.56
N VAL A 297 8.79 43.18 7.88
CA VAL A 297 8.08 42.68 6.69
C VAL A 297 6.60 42.43 7.00
N GLY A 298 6.28 41.93 8.19
CA GLY A 298 4.90 41.68 8.62
C GLY A 298 3.99 42.91 8.59
N ASP A 299 4.50 44.08 9.00
CA ASP A 299 3.74 45.35 8.98
C ASP A 299 3.44 45.78 7.53
N VAL A 300 4.40 45.56 6.63
CA VAL A 300 4.25 45.87 5.20
C VAL A 300 3.25 44.92 4.56
N LEU A 301 3.34 43.61 4.84
CA LEU A 301 2.39 42.61 4.35
C LEU A 301 0.96 42.89 4.83
N GLN A 302 0.79 43.27 6.11
CA GLN A 302 -0.51 43.66 6.64
C GLN A 302 -1.08 44.86 5.87
N SER A 303 -0.25 45.87 5.60
CA SER A 303 -0.64 47.02 4.78
C SER A 303 -1.05 46.61 3.37
N LEU A 304 -0.31 45.70 2.72
CA LEU A 304 -0.63 45.17 1.39
C LEU A 304 -1.95 44.36 1.39
N VAL A 305 -2.27 43.63 2.46
CA VAL A 305 -3.56 42.93 2.63
C VAL A 305 -4.72 43.93 2.75
N LEU A 306 -4.58 44.97 3.59
CA LEU A 306 -5.60 46.03 3.72
C LEU A 306 -5.85 46.75 2.39
N GLN A 307 -4.81 46.79 1.56
CA GLN A 307 -4.81 47.36 0.22
C GLN A 307 -5.34 46.42 -0.87
N SER A 308 -5.74 45.20 -0.51
CA SER A 308 -6.23 44.13 -1.42
C SER A 308 -5.20 43.71 -2.48
N LEU A 309 -3.90 43.87 -2.19
CA LEU A 309 -2.80 43.41 -3.04
C LEU A 309 -2.34 41.99 -2.67
N LEU A 310 -2.66 41.55 -1.46
CA LEU A 310 -2.48 40.19 -0.96
C LEU A 310 -3.80 39.64 -0.42
N VAL A 311 -3.99 38.32 -0.57
CA VAL A 311 -5.09 37.57 0.02
C VAL A 311 -4.54 36.65 1.11
N THR A 312 -5.26 36.53 2.22
CA THR A 312 -4.91 35.62 3.32
C THR A 312 -5.86 34.44 3.41
N SER A 313 -5.32 33.28 3.76
CA SER A 313 -6.08 32.07 4.12
C SER A 313 -5.43 31.39 5.33
N HIS A 314 -6.22 30.67 6.12
CA HIS A 314 -5.67 29.83 7.19
C HIS A 314 -5.13 28.53 6.62
N ASP A 315 -3.90 28.18 7.01
CA ASP A 315 -3.27 26.91 6.67
C ASP A 315 -3.43 25.96 7.86
N GLU A 316 -4.40 25.05 7.81
CA GLU A 316 -4.73 24.15 8.94
C GLU A 316 -3.56 23.27 9.41
N PRO A 317 -2.68 22.70 8.55
CA PRO A 317 -1.61 21.85 9.02
C PRO A 317 -0.52 22.59 9.81
N THR A 318 -0.25 23.86 9.48
CA THR A 318 0.73 24.68 10.20
C THR A 318 0.09 25.62 11.22
N GLN A 319 -1.24 25.78 11.16
CA GLN A 319 -2.02 26.79 11.91
C GLN A 319 -1.57 28.24 11.63
N GLU A 320 -0.88 28.47 10.51
CA GLU A 320 -0.34 29.76 10.11
C GLU A 320 -1.23 30.47 9.08
N MET A 321 -0.99 31.78 8.88
CA MET A 321 -1.60 32.54 7.79
C MET A 321 -0.77 32.40 6.51
N ARG A 322 -1.43 31.95 5.44
CA ARG A 322 -0.86 31.90 4.10
C ARG A 322 -1.26 33.14 3.30
N PHE A 323 -0.26 33.85 2.77
CA PHE A 323 -0.41 34.99 1.90
C PHE A 323 -0.31 34.56 0.44
N THR A 324 -1.20 35.06 -0.40
CA THR A 324 -1.23 34.75 -1.84
C THR A 324 -1.39 36.01 -2.66
N LEU A 325 -0.59 36.16 -3.71
CA LEU A 325 -0.80 37.18 -4.74
C LEU A 325 -1.81 36.65 -5.76
N LEU A 326 -2.73 37.50 -6.19
CA LEU A 326 -3.55 37.21 -7.36
C LEU A 326 -2.65 37.28 -8.60
N GLU A 327 -2.88 36.38 -9.56
CA GLU A 327 -2.03 36.18 -10.75
C GLU A 327 -1.74 37.51 -11.48
N SER A 328 -2.77 38.33 -11.73
CA SER A 328 -2.61 39.63 -12.41
C SER A 328 -1.74 40.63 -11.62
N ILE A 329 -1.77 40.57 -10.28
CA ILE A 329 -0.94 41.42 -9.42
C ILE A 329 0.49 40.88 -9.41
N GLN A 330 0.66 39.56 -9.35
CA GLN A 330 1.96 38.90 -9.42
C GLN A 330 2.67 39.21 -10.74
N GLU A 331 1.98 39.05 -11.88
CA GLU A 331 2.49 39.40 -13.22
C GLU A 331 2.92 40.87 -13.29
N PHE A 332 2.05 41.78 -12.80
CA PHE A 332 2.36 43.21 -12.80
C PHE A 332 3.57 43.54 -11.93
N ALA A 333 3.64 42.97 -10.72
CA ALA A 333 4.73 43.22 -9.77
C ALA A 333 6.07 42.66 -10.26
N LEU A 334 6.07 41.52 -10.96
CA LEU A 334 7.26 40.98 -11.62
C LEU A 334 7.72 41.84 -12.81
N ALA A 335 6.79 42.47 -13.53
CA ALA A 335 7.11 43.31 -14.70
C ALA A 335 7.57 44.74 -14.34
N HIS A 336 7.23 45.23 -13.15
CA HIS A 336 7.54 46.60 -12.70
C HIS A 336 8.50 46.67 -11.51
N GLY A 337 8.91 45.52 -10.96
CA GLY A 337 9.93 45.44 -9.93
C GLY A 337 11.31 45.78 -10.48
N ASP A 338 12.23 46.16 -9.59
CA ASP A 338 13.63 46.31 -9.95
C ASP A 338 14.24 44.93 -10.27
N ASP A 339 14.85 44.80 -11.45
CA ASP A 339 15.40 43.52 -11.94
C ASP A 339 16.44 42.94 -10.98
N THR A 340 17.27 43.78 -10.36
CA THR A 340 18.34 43.33 -9.44
C THR A 340 17.72 42.80 -8.15
N GLN A 341 16.77 43.54 -7.57
CA GLN A 341 16.05 43.10 -6.36
C GLN A 341 15.26 41.82 -6.59
N LEU A 342 14.64 41.67 -7.78
CA LEU A 342 13.91 40.47 -8.16
C LEU A 342 14.83 39.25 -8.33
N GLU A 343 15.99 39.42 -8.96
CA GLU A 343 17.00 38.36 -9.05
C GLU A 343 17.51 37.94 -7.67
N ASP A 344 17.78 38.91 -6.78
CA ASP A 344 18.20 38.63 -5.41
C ASP A 344 17.11 37.93 -4.58
N ALA A 345 15.84 38.32 -4.75
CA ALA A 345 14.72 37.64 -4.12
C ALA A 345 14.53 36.21 -4.66
N ARG A 346 14.68 35.98 -5.97
CA ARG A 346 14.65 34.62 -6.55
C ARG A 346 15.77 33.74 -5.99
N ARG A 347 16.97 34.31 -5.80
CA ARG A 347 18.11 33.61 -5.20
C ARG A 347 17.81 33.24 -3.75
N ARG A 348 17.37 34.19 -2.92
CA ARG A 348 16.99 33.93 -1.52
C ARG A 348 15.82 32.97 -1.38
N HIS A 349 14.80 33.07 -2.23
CA HIS A 349 13.69 32.11 -2.32
C HIS A 349 14.21 30.69 -2.55
N SER A 350 15.06 30.52 -3.57
CA SER A 350 15.62 29.23 -3.93
C SER A 350 16.50 28.65 -2.82
N GLU A 351 17.31 29.49 -2.16
CA GLU A 351 18.15 29.11 -1.02
C GLU A 351 17.32 28.75 0.22
N HIS A 352 16.29 29.55 0.53
CA HIS A 352 15.38 29.31 1.65
C HIS A 352 14.66 27.97 1.52
N PHE A 353 13.99 27.72 0.39
CA PHE A 353 13.26 26.45 0.19
C PHE A 353 14.19 25.25 0.00
N TYR A 354 15.43 25.46 -0.44
CA TYR A 354 16.45 24.42 -0.41
C TYR A 354 16.78 24.00 1.03
N GLU A 355 17.07 24.94 1.92
CA GLU A 355 17.39 24.62 3.32
C GLU A 355 16.18 24.12 4.10
N ARG A 356 15.00 24.76 3.93
CA ARG A 356 13.75 24.33 4.57
C ARG A 356 13.30 22.95 4.12
N GLY A 357 13.32 22.66 2.81
CA GLY A 357 12.98 21.34 2.28
C GLY A 357 13.86 20.24 2.88
N ARG A 358 15.17 20.48 2.97
CA ARG A 358 16.11 19.55 3.63
C ARG A 358 15.84 19.39 5.12
N ALA A 359 15.56 20.48 5.83
CA ALA A 359 15.27 20.46 7.26
C ALA A 359 13.98 19.68 7.55
N TRP A 360 12.90 19.96 6.82
CA TRP A 360 11.64 19.22 6.97
C TRP A 360 11.82 17.74 6.65
N ALA A 361 12.49 17.38 5.54
CA ALA A 361 12.73 15.98 5.20
C ALA A 361 13.53 15.22 6.28
N ALA A 362 14.47 15.88 6.96
CA ALA A 362 15.16 15.31 8.11
C ALA A 362 14.24 15.14 9.33
N GLN A 363 13.31 16.09 9.54
CA GLN A 363 12.36 16.09 10.64
C GLN A 363 11.20 15.10 10.46
N VAL A 364 10.83 14.73 9.22
CA VAL A 364 9.76 13.75 8.95
C VAL A 364 9.97 12.44 9.71
N ARG A 365 11.25 12.06 9.92
CA ARG A 365 11.64 10.82 10.59
C ARG A 365 11.52 10.87 12.12
N GLY A 366 11.36 12.06 12.70
CA GLY A 366 11.26 12.28 14.15
C GLY A 366 9.83 12.33 14.67
N GLN A 367 9.66 12.67 15.96
CA GLN A 367 8.35 12.76 16.63
C GLN A 367 7.44 13.87 16.03
N SER A 368 8.02 14.97 15.54
CA SER A 368 7.29 16.06 14.86
C SER A 368 7.08 15.81 13.36
N GLY A 369 7.12 14.55 12.94
CA GLY A 369 7.13 14.17 11.53
C GLY A 369 5.88 14.57 10.75
N GLU A 370 4.71 14.62 11.40
CA GLU A 370 3.44 15.03 10.78
C GLU A 370 3.49 16.45 10.25
N ALA A 371 3.84 17.40 11.12
CA ALA A 371 3.94 18.81 10.76
C ALA A 371 4.99 19.02 9.67
N ALA A 372 6.15 18.36 9.77
CA ALA A 372 7.20 18.45 8.76
C ALA A 372 6.76 17.91 7.39
N LEU A 373 6.04 16.77 7.38
CA LEU A 373 5.49 16.21 6.14
C LEU A 373 4.42 17.13 5.55
N ALA A 374 3.54 17.68 6.39
CA ALA A 374 2.53 18.64 5.97
C ALA A 374 3.16 19.89 5.35
N CYS A 375 4.25 20.42 5.92
CA CYS A 375 5.01 21.51 5.33
C CYS A 375 5.59 21.15 3.95
N LEU A 376 6.22 19.98 3.79
CA LEU A 376 6.73 19.53 2.47
C LEU A 376 5.62 19.44 1.42
N ILE A 377 4.45 18.94 1.84
CA ILE A 377 3.25 18.80 1.01
C ILE A 377 2.70 20.18 0.63
N GLY A 378 2.58 21.10 1.59
CA GLY A 378 2.08 22.46 1.39
C GLY A 378 2.99 23.32 0.53
N GLU A 379 4.31 23.19 0.70
CA GLU A 379 5.33 24.00 0.02
C GLU A 379 5.87 23.37 -1.26
N SER A 380 5.22 22.30 -1.77
CA SER A 380 5.67 21.60 -2.98
C SER A 380 5.80 22.53 -4.20
N ALA A 381 4.93 23.53 -4.35
CA ALA A 381 5.00 24.51 -5.44
C ALA A 381 6.27 25.38 -5.35
N ASN A 382 6.55 25.94 -4.16
CA ASN A 382 7.75 26.70 -3.90
C ASN A 382 9.03 25.86 -4.02
N ILE A 383 9.01 24.59 -3.57
CA ILE A 383 10.13 23.66 -3.72
C ILE A 383 10.40 23.35 -5.20
N ASN A 384 9.36 23.09 -5.99
CA ASN A 384 9.51 22.86 -7.44
C ASN A 384 10.06 24.10 -8.15
N ALA A 385 9.57 25.30 -7.79
CA ALA A 385 10.07 26.56 -8.33
C ALA A 385 11.55 26.77 -7.98
N ALA A 386 11.95 26.46 -6.74
CA ALA A 386 13.35 26.47 -6.33
C ALA A 386 14.18 25.48 -7.16
N CYS A 387 13.70 24.25 -7.38
CA CYS A 387 14.39 23.27 -8.22
C CYS A 387 14.65 23.78 -9.65
N GLU A 388 13.73 24.51 -10.28
CA GLU A 388 13.94 25.10 -11.62
C GLU A 388 15.02 26.19 -11.65
N ARG A 389 15.26 26.88 -10.54
CA ARG A 389 16.20 28.02 -10.45
C ARG A 389 17.56 27.63 -9.86
N LEU A 390 17.61 26.58 -9.05
CA LEU A 390 18.83 26.11 -8.41
C LEU A 390 19.82 25.48 -9.40
N ALA A 391 21.10 25.54 -9.06
CA ALA A 391 22.13 24.78 -9.76
C ALA A 391 21.77 23.28 -9.80
N PRO A 392 22.09 22.54 -10.89
CA PRO A 392 21.63 21.16 -11.08
C PRO A 392 21.89 20.21 -9.90
N ALA A 393 23.04 20.31 -9.23
CA ALA A 393 23.36 19.49 -8.06
C ALA A 393 22.49 19.80 -6.83
N LYS A 394 22.13 21.07 -6.58
CA LYS A 394 21.21 21.44 -5.50
C LYS A 394 19.77 21.03 -5.82
N ALA A 395 19.34 21.24 -7.07
CA ALA A 395 18.02 20.81 -7.53
C ALA A 395 17.85 19.29 -7.42
N ALA A 396 18.91 18.53 -7.72
CA ALA A 396 18.96 17.08 -7.52
C ALA A 396 18.73 16.70 -6.05
N ALA A 397 19.53 17.26 -5.15
CA ALA A 397 19.45 16.97 -3.73
C ALA A 397 18.07 17.32 -3.16
N LEU A 398 17.52 18.48 -3.54
CA LEU A 398 16.20 18.94 -3.09
C LEU A 398 15.07 18.03 -3.61
N THR A 399 15.14 17.61 -4.88
CA THR A 399 14.18 16.65 -5.45
C THR A 399 14.11 15.39 -4.59
N LEU A 400 15.28 14.80 -4.27
CA LEU A 400 15.39 13.59 -3.43
C LEU A 400 14.85 13.76 -2.00
N THR A 401 14.73 14.99 -1.49
CA THR A 401 14.15 15.25 -0.15
C THR A 401 12.62 15.12 -0.11
N LEU A 402 11.96 15.16 -1.27
CA LEU A 402 10.51 15.02 -1.34
C LEU A 402 10.05 13.56 -1.16
N GLU A 403 10.99 12.60 -1.05
CA GLU A 403 10.72 11.17 -0.90
C GLU A 403 9.55 10.82 0.05
N PRO A 404 9.45 11.38 1.26
CA PRO A 404 8.35 11.07 2.18
C PRO A 404 6.97 11.53 1.70
N THR A 405 6.91 12.56 0.84
CA THR A 405 5.65 13.03 0.27
C THR A 405 5.04 12.01 -0.69
N PHE A 406 5.87 11.19 -1.35
CA PHE A 406 5.38 10.17 -2.28
C PHE A 406 4.89 8.92 -1.58
N GLU A 407 5.42 8.59 -0.39
CA GLU A 407 4.86 7.49 0.41
C GLU A 407 3.41 7.76 0.82
N VAL A 408 3.01 9.04 0.88
CA VAL A 408 1.66 9.46 1.26
C VAL A 408 0.79 9.80 0.04
N ARG A 409 1.36 10.43 -0.99
CA ARG A 409 0.61 10.88 -2.18
C ARG A 409 0.59 9.87 -3.33
N GLY A 410 1.54 8.95 -3.35
CA GLY A 410 1.53 7.82 -4.26
C GLY A 410 2.03 8.01 -5.69
N LEU A 411 2.44 9.20 -6.09
CA LEU A 411 2.84 9.47 -7.48
C LEU A 411 4.28 8.98 -7.77
N LEU A 412 4.51 7.66 -7.73
CA LEU A 412 5.84 7.06 -7.80
C LEU A 412 6.47 7.17 -9.20
N GLY A 413 5.66 6.95 -10.26
CA GLY A 413 6.11 6.98 -11.66
C GLY A 413 6.63 8.35 -12.11
N SER A 414 5.82 9.40 -11.96
CA SER A 414 6.21 10.76 -12.36
C SER A 414 7.41 11.29 -11.56
N TYR A 415 7.58 10.83 -10.33
CA TYR A 415 8.71 11.22 -9.52
C TYR A 415 10.01 10.57 -10.01
N LEU A 416 9.97 9.31 -10.46
CA LEU A 416 11.13 8.67 -11.09
C LEU A 416 11.53 9.40 -12.38
N GLU A 417 10.56 9.82 -13.20
CA GLU A 417 10.82 10.63 -14.40
C GLU A 417 11.45 11.99 -14.05
N ARG A 418 11.00 12.65 -12.98
CA ARG A 418 11.58 13.91 -12.50
C ARG A 418 13.02 13.69 -12.03
N ILE A 419 13.30 12.61 -11.29
CA ILE A 419 14.66 12.22 -10.90
C ILE A 419 15.52 12.03 -12.17
N ASP A 420 15.04 11.29 -13.16
CA ASP A 420 15.75 11.02 -14.42
C ASP A 420 16.03 12.29 -15.22
N ALA A 421 15.04 13.17 -15.35
CA ALA A 421 15.18 14.44 -16.05
C ALA A 421 16.22 15.34 -15.36
N ARG A 422 16.24 15.36 -14.02
CA ARG A 422 17.20 16.14 -13.24
C ARG A 422 18.60 15.55 -13.30
N ARG A 423 18.73 14.23 -13.28
CA ARG A 423 20.01 13.53 -13.45
C ARG A 423 20.65 13.89 -14.79
N LYS A 424 19.90 13.74 -15.89
CA LYS A 424 20.36 14.11 -17.24
C LYS A 424 20.82 15.57 -17.31
N LYS A 425 20.13 16.49 -16.61
CA LYS A 425 20.54 17.91 -16.54
C LYS A 425 21.85 18.09 -15.74
N CYS A 426 22.04 17.39 -14.62
CA CYS A 426 23.24 17.50 -13.79
C CYS A 426 24.49 16.88 -14.44
N GLU A 427 24.34 15.74 -15.11
CA GLU A 427 25.42 15.08 -15.86
C GLU A 427 25.95 15.97 -17.00
N ARG A 428 25.06 16.72 -17.67
CA ARG A 428 25.44 17.67 -18.72
C ARG A 428 26.17 18.92 -18.21
N SER A 429 26.07 19.22 -16.92
CA SER A 429 26.63 20.43 -16.32
C SER A 429 27.89 20.17 -15.47
N ASP A 430 28.53 19.00 -15.61
CA ASP A 430 29.67 18.55 -14.81
C ASP A 430 29.45 18.65 -13.28
N GLY A 431 28.19 18.57 -12.83
CA GLY A 431 27.82 18.69 -11.42
C GLY A 431 27.95 17.35 -10.68
N VAL A 432 28.28 17.39 -9.38
CA VAL A 432 28.32 16.17 -8.56
C VAL A 432 26.89 15.76 -8.20
N TRP A 433 26.45 14.66 -8.78
CA TRP A 433 25.14 14.08 -8.49
C TRP A 433 25.21 13.14 -7.26
N PRO A 434 24.22 13.15 -6.35
CA PRO A 434 24.21 12.32 -5.14
C PRO A 434 23.82 10.86 -5.44
N HIS A 435 24.62 10.17 -6.24
CA HIS A 435 24.36 8.83 -6.79
C HIS A 435 23.89 7.81 -5.73
N ALA A 436 24.49 7.80 -4.53
CA ALA A 436 24.10 6.86 -3.48
C ALA A 436 22.68 7.12 -2.94
N ARG A 437 22.29 8.37 -2.69
CA ARG A 437 20.94 8.72 -2.21
C ARG A 437 19.89 8.51 -3.31
N GLU A 438 20.24 8.83 -4.55
CA GLU A 438 19.39 8.56 -5.71
C GLU A 438 19.13 7.06 -5.83
N ALA A 439 20.18 6.24 -5.86
CA ALA A 439 20.06 4.79 -6.01
C ALA A 439 19.19 4.16 -4.91
N ILE A 440 19.35 4.56 -3.64
CA ILE A 440 18.48 4.11 -2.54
C ILE A 440 17.02 4.50 -2.80
N THR A 441 16.78 5.75 -3.20
CA THR A 441 15.42 6.27 -3.45
C THR A 441 14.79 5.55 -4.63
N ARG A 442 15.51 5.40 -5.75
CA ARG A 442 15.07 4.68 -6.94
C ARG A 442 14.78 3.22 -6.64
N ALA A 443 15.69 2.53 -5.96
CA ALA A 443 15.50 1.14 -5.58
C ALA A 443 14.25 0.95 -4.70
N ARG A 444 13.99 1.88 -3.76
CA ARG A 444 12.76 1.85 -2.95
C ARG A 444 11.51 2.04 -3.82
N LEU A 445 11.50 3.02 -4.72
CA LEU A 445 10.37 3.28 -5.63
C LEU A 445 10.11 2.11 -6.58
N LEU A 446 11.16 1.56 -7.20
CA LEU A 446 11.10 0.37 -8.04
C LEU A 446 10.61 -0.85 -7.26
N SER A 447 11.06 -1.02 -6.01
CA SER A 447 10.60 -2.10 -5.13
C SER A 447 9.12 -1.97 -4.78
N LEU A 448 8.66 -0.75 -4.46
CA LEU A 448 7.23 -0.48 -4.24
C LEU A 448 6.40 -0.73 -5.50
N ALA A 449 6.98 -0.48 -6.67
CA ALA A 449 6.37 -0.78 -7.97
C ALA A 449 6.51 -2.25 -8.43
N GLY A 450 7.07 -3.15 -7.61
CA GLY A 450 7.22 -4.57 -7.95
C GLY A 450 8.38 -4.91 -8.90
N ARG A 451 9.16 -3.92 -9.36
CA ARG A 451 10.34 -4.12 -10.24
C ARG A 451 11.58 -4.51 -9.46
N LEU A 452 11.51 -5.65 -8.76
CA LEU A 452 12.49 -6.08 -7.75
C LEU A 452 13.91 -6.30 -8.31
N GLN A 453 14.03 -6.83 -9.53
CA GLN A 453 15.34 -7.06 -10.16
C GLN A 453 16.04 -5.74 -10.53
N GLU A 454 15.28 -4.77 -11.04
CA GLU A 454 15.82 -3.44 -11.35
C GLU A 454 16.15 -2.68 -10.08
N ALA A 455 15.31 -2.80 -9.05
CA ALA A 455 15.61 -2.26 -7.73
C ALA A 455 16.93 -2.83 -7.16
N LEU A 456 17.17 -4.13 -7.36
CA LEU A 456 18.40 -4.78 -6.93
C LEU A 456 19.63 -4.27 -7.71
N ALA A 457 19.51 -4.17 -9.05
CA ALA A 457 20.57 -3.67 -9.91
C ALA A 457 20.94 -2.20 -9.62
N GLU A 458 19.98 -1.37 -9.17
CA GLU A 458 20.22 0.00 -8.75
C GLU A 458 20.93 0.08 -7.39
N ILE A 459 20.57 -0.79 -6.42
CA ILE A 459 21.07 -0.66 -5.04
C ILE A 459 22.43 -1.32 -4.79
N GLU A 460 22.80 -2.36 -5.55
CA GLU A 460 24.07 -3.08 -5.38
C GLU A 460 25.30 -2.16 -5.57
N PRO A 461 25.41 -1.37 -6.67
CA PRO A 461 26.53 -0.43 -6.84
C PRO A 461 26.57 0.66 -5.75
N ALA A 462 25.41 1.06 -5.25
CA ALA A 462 25.30 2.05 -4.18
C ALA A 462 25.86 1.51 -2.85
N LEU A 463 25.75 0.21 -2.59
CA LEU A 463 26.34 -0.40 -1.41
C LEU A 463 27.84 -0.59 -1.53
N GLU A 464 28.33 -0.99 -2.71
CA GLU A 464 29.76 -1.16 -2.96
C GLU A 464 30.52 0.16 -2.80
N SER A 465 29.90 1.26 -3.21
CA SER A 465 30.46 2.62 -3.08
C SER A 465 30.28 3.25 -1.69
N ALA A 466 29.35 2.77 -0.87
CA ALA A 466 29.11 3.31 0.47
C ALA A 466 30.14 2.80 1.48
N ALA A 467 31.05 3.65 1.96
CA ALA A 467 32.00 3.26 3.01
C ALA A 467 31.27 2.83 4.31
N PRO A 468 31.83 1.88 5.11
CA PRO A 468 31.25 1.38 6.36
C PRO A 468 30.79 2.46 7.35
N SER A 469 31.47 3.61 7.39
CA SER A 469 31.18 4.73 8.29
C SER A 469 30.16 5.75 7.74
N THR A 470 29.55 5.49 6.57
CA THR A 470 28.62 6.44 5.95
C THR A 470 27.23 6.31 6.58
N PRO A 471 26.56 7.40 6.96
CA PRO A 471 25.20 7.36 7.54
C PRO A 471 24.12 6.78 6.59
N LEU A 472 24.44 6.59 5.32
CA LEU A 472 23.57 5.98 4.31
C LEU A 472 23.65 4.44 4.31
N ARG A 473 24.72 3.85 4.83
CA ARG A 473 24.96 2.40 4.67
C ARG A 473 23.93 1.53 5.41
N PRO A 474 23.50 1.83 6.65
CA PRO A 474 22.41 1.10 7.29
C PRO A 474 21.10 1.16 6.49
N GLU A 475 20.81 2.32 5.89
CA GLU A 475 19.65 2.51 5.02
C GLU A 475 19.77 1.67 3.73
N THR A 476 20.92 1.66 3.07
CA THR A 476 21.17 0.82 1.89
C THR A 476 21.02 -0.67 2.19
N LEU A 477 21.60 -1.14 3.31
CA LEU A 477 21.48 -2.54 3.75
C LEU A 477 20.03 -2.91 4.08
N LEU A 478 19.30 -2.02 4.76
CA LEU A 478 17.88 -2.21 5.03
C LEU A 478 17.07 -2.40 3.75
N GLN A 479 17.24 -1.51 2.76
CA GLN A 479 16.49 -1.56 1.51
C GLN A 479 16.90 -2.76 0.64
N ARG A 480 18.20 -3.06 0.52
CA ARG A 480 18.66 -4.25 -0.21
C ARG A 480 18.11 -5.52 0.43
N GLY A 481 18.17 -5.64 1.76
CA GLY A 481 17.57 -6.77 2.47
C GLY A 481 16.05 -6.90 2.25
N ARG A 482 15.30 -5.79 2.16
CA ARG A 482 13.86 -5.83 1.83
C ARG A 482 13.61 -6.36 0.41
N ILE A 483 14.41 -5.92 -0.56
CA ILE A 483 14.35 -6.41 -1.95
C ILE A 483 14.72 -7.89 -2.01
N LEU A 484 15.82 -8.29 -1.37
CA LEU A 484 16.27 -9.68 -1.28
C LEU A 484 15.23 -10.59 -0.63
N ARG A 485 14.57 -10.15 0.45
CA ARG A 485 13.46 -10.90 1.04
C ARG A 485 12.31 -11.08 0.06
N ALA A 486 11.93 -10.01 -0.65
CA ALA A 486 10.87 -10.08 -1.65
C ALA A 486 11.22 -11.02 -2.82
N LEU A 487 12.51 -11.19 -3.13
CA LEU A 487 13.06 -12.16 -4.09
C LEU A 487 13.29 -13.56 -3.50
N GLY A 488 12.92 -13.83 -2.23
CA GLY A 488 13.13 -15.12 -1.57
C GLY A 488 14.58 -15.39 -1.10
N ARG A 489 15.51 -14.44 -1.25
CA ARG A 489 16.93 -14.55 -0.85
C ARG A 489 17.13 -14.26 0.64
N LEU A 490 16.46 -15.04 1.50
CA LEU A 490 16.31 -14.78 2.94
C LEU A 490 17.63 -14.73 3.71
N GLN A 491 18.59 -15.61 3.39
CA GLN A 491 19.87 -15.67 4.10
C GLN A 491 20.74 -14.43 3.83
N GLU A 492 20.71 -13.91 2.61
CA GLU A 492 21.43 -12.68 2.26
C GLU A 492 20.79 -11.46 2.91
N ALA A 493 19.45 -11.41 2.95
CA ALA A 493 18.72 -10.38 3.70
C ALA A 493 19.07 -10.39 5.20
N ARG A 494 19.18 -11.59 5.81
CA ARG A 494 19.62 -11.76 7.20
C ARG A 494 21.00 -11.14 7.45
N VAL A 495 21.96 -11.47 6.59
CA VAL A 495 23.34 -10.95 6.68
C VAL A 495 23.34 -9.43 6.59
N ASP A 496 22.58 -8.86 5.66
CA ASP A 496 22.47 -7.42 5.48
C ASP A 496 21.91 -6.71 6.70
N TRP A 497 20.79 -7.20 7.24
CA TRP A 497 20.16 -6.55 8.39
C TRP A 497 20.99 -6.71 9.66
N SER A 498 21.66 -7.85 9.83
CA SER A 498 22.55 -8.09 10.98
C SER A 498 23.74 -7.13 10.93
N ARG A 499 24.40 -7.03 9.77
CA ARG A 499 25.49 -6.08 9.55
C ARG A 499 25.03 -4.62 9.69
N GLY A 500 23.87 -4.30 9.15
CA GLY A 500 23.28 -2.97 9.28
C GLY A 500 23.03 -2.61 10.74
N LEU A 501 22.57 -3.56 11.56
CA LEU A 501 22.29 -3.34 12.98
C LEU A 501 23.56 -3.17 13.82
N GLU A 502 24.64 -3.87 13.48
CA GLU A 502 25.97 -3.71 14.09
C GLU A 502 26.58 -2.34 13.75
N GLU A 503 26.41 -1.88 12.51
CA GLU A 503 26.97 -0.63 12.00
C GLU A 503 26.09 0.60 12.33
N CYS A 504 24.88 0.43 12.90
CA CYS A 504 23.90 1.51 13.06
C CYS A 504 23.71 2.00 14.50
N GLU A 505 24.09 3.27 14.71
CA GLU A 505 23.81 4.01 15.95
C GLU A 505 22.51 4.83 15.90
N ALA A 506 22.01 5.17 14.69
CA ALA A 506 20.85 6.04 14.52
C ALA A 506 19.54 5.31 14.87
N PRO A 507 18.75 5.77 15.87
CA PRO A 507 17.55 5.06 16.33
C PRO A 507 16.56 4.73 15.21
N PHE A 508 16.36 5.65 14.26
CA PHE A 508 15.42 5.51 13.16
C PHE A 508 15.72 4.31 12.25
N TRP A 509 16.98 4.07 11.93
CA TRP A 509 17.37 2.93 11.09
C TRP A 509 17.47 1.66 11.92
N ARG A 510 17.91 1.78 13.17
CA ARG A 510 18.04 0.67 14.11
C ARG A 510 16.74 -0.09 14.31
N PHE A 511 15.64 0.60 14.64
CA PHE A 511 14.36 -0.08 14.86
C PHE A 511 13.82 -0.75 13.59
N GLN A 512 14.06 -0.15 12.41
CA GLN A 512 13.63 -0.76 11.16
C GLN A 512 14.41 -2.05 10.86
N LEU A 513 15.73 -2.03 11.06
CA LEU A 513 16.59 -3.21 10.93
C LEU A 513 16.20 -4.30 11.94
N GLN A 514 15.99 -3.93 13.21
CA GLN A 514 15.52 -4.85 14.25
C GLN A 514 14.17 -5.47 13.89
N ASN A 515 13.23 -4.68 13.37
CA ASN A 515 11.94 -5.20 12.95
C ASN A 515 12.06 -6.22 11.80
N GLU A 516 12.83 -5.91 10.75
CA GLU A 516 12.97 -6.86 9.63
C GLU A 516 13.71 -8.14 10.06
N LEU A 517 14.77 -8.01 10.88
CA LEU A 517 15.50 -9.15 11.42
C LEU A 517 14.65 -9.97 12.39
N GLY A 518 13.89 -9.32 13.28
CA GLY A 518 13.00 -9.97 14.24
C GLY A 518 11.87 -10.74 13.56
N LEU A 519 11.26 -10.18 12.51
CA LEU A 519 10.28 -10.90 11.68
C LEU A 519 10.90 -12.14 11.01
N LEU A 520 12.16 -12.05 10.59
CA LEU A 520 12.86 -13.17 9.99
C LEU A 520 13.19 -14.27 11.03
N GLU A 521 13.63 -13.90 12.23
CA GLU A 521 13.86 -14.85 13.32
C GLU A 521 12.55 -15.49 13.81
N LEU A 522 11.46 -14.71 13.87
CA LEU A 522 10.12 -15.24 14.18
C LEU A 522 9.66 -16.27 13.13
N ASN A 523 9.83 -15.96 11.84
CA ASN A 523 9.54 -16.93 10.78
C ASN A 523 10.48 -18.14 10.83
N ARG A 524 11.74 -17.96 11.25
CA ARG A 524 12.67 -19.08 11.48
C ARG A 524 12.22 -19.94 12.66
N ALA A 525 11.63 -19.38 13.72
CA ALA A 525 11.06 -20.18 14.80
C ALA A 525 9.81 -20.96 14.34
N ARG A 526 8.97 -20.34 13.49
CA ARG A 526 7.75 -20.97 12.95
C ARG A 526 8.02 -22.15 12.00
N PHE A 527 9.10 -22.08 11.22
CA PHE A 527 9.40 -23.02 10.12
C PHE A 527 10.80 -23.65 10.23
N GLY A 528 11.43 -23.60 11.41
CA GLY A 528 12.86 -23.87 11.64
C GLY A 528 13.22 -25.28 12.05
N THR A 529 14.46 -25.44 12.52
CA THR A 529 15.20 -26.71 12.66
C THR A 529 14.63 -27.73 13.65
N PRO A 530 14.92 -29.04 13.48
CA PRO A 530 14.36 -30.17 14.28
C PRO A 530 14.80 -30.26 15.75
N ARG A 531 15.38 -29.21 16.34
CA ARG A 531 15.75 -29.16 17.77
C ARG A 531 15.01 -28.02 18.44
N ALA A 532 14.14 -28.36 19.40
CA ALA A 532 13.36 -27.41 20.20
C ALA A 532 14.22 -26.32 20.86
N GLU A 533 15.46 -26.66 21.26
CA GLU A 533 16.40 -25.69 21.87
C GLU A 533 16.82 -24.55 20.92
N ASP A 534 16.88 -24.78 19.60
CA ASP A 534 17.22 -23.77 18.60
C ASP A 534 16.00 -22.91 18.18
N GLU A 535 14.77 -23.43 18.38
CA GLU A 535 13.50 -22.75 18.12
C GLU A 535 13.12 -21.79 19.26
N GLU A 536 13.26 -22.22 20.51
CA GLU A 536 12.98 -21.39 21.68
C GLU A 536 13.90 -20.15 21.73
N ASP A 537 15.18 -20.33 21.38
CA ASP A 537 16.14 -19.23 21.22
C ASP A 537 15.78 -18.29 20.05
N ALA A 538 15.30 -18.84 18.93
CA ALA A 538 14.87 -18.04 17.78
C ALA A 538 13.60 -17.24 18.04
N LEU A 539 12.60 -17.84 18.70
CA LEU A 539 11.34 -17.19 19.07
C LEU A 539 11.59 -16.09 20.10
N ALA A 540 12.35 -16.38 21.16
CA ALA A 540 12.69 -15.41 22.20
C ALA A 540 13.46 -14.22 21.59
N LYS A 541 14.47 -14.48 20.76
CA LYS A 541 15.24 -13.45 20.09
C LYS A 541 14.40 -12.63 19.11
N GLY A 542 13.52 -13.29 18.34
CA GLY A 542 12.59 -12.63 17.43
C GLY A 542 11.65 -11.69 18.18
N ALA A 543 11.04 -12.17 19.26
CA ALA A 543 10.15 -11.41 20.12
C ALA A 543 10.85 -10.21 20.78
N GLU A 544 12.06 -10.40 21.31
CA GLU A 544 12.88 -9.34 21.89
C GLU A 544 13.18 -8.23 20.86
N LEU A 545 13.68 -8.59 19.68
CA LEU A 545 13.98 -7.63 18.61
C LEU A 545 12.73 -6.83 18.18
N LEU A 546 11.57 -7.49 18.11
CA LEU A 546 10.31 -6.85 17.69
C LEU A 546 9.74 -5.93 18.77
N ALA A 547 9.85 -6.33 20.05
CA ALA A 547 9.49 -5.49 21.19
C ALA A 547 10.35 -4.22 21.24
N GLU A 548 11.68 -4.38 21.15
CA GLU A 548 12.62 -3.26 21.12
C GLU A 548 12.39 -2.34 19.92
N ALA A 549 12.13 -2.92 18.74
CA ALA A 549 11.83 -2.16 17.54
C ALA A 549 10.57 -1.29 17.71
N TYR A 550 9.49 -1.87 18.26
CA TYR A 550 8.26 -1.12 18.52
C TYR A 550 8.48 -0.04 19.59
N GLU A 551 9.19 -0.33 20.66
CA GLU A 551 9.50 0.64 21.70
C GLU A 551 10.33 1.82 21.16
N LEU A 552 11.39 1.54 20.38
CA LEU A 552 12.19 2.58 19.74
C LEU A 552 11.38 3.41 18.75
N ALA A 553 10.49 2.79 17.98
CA ALA A 553 9.59 3.49 17.07
C ALA A 553 8.66 4.45 17.84
N CYS A 554 8.05 3.99 18.93
CA CYS A 554 7.21 4.82 19.81
C CYS A 554 7.99 5.98 20.43
N ARG A 555 9.25 5.76 20.81
CA ARG A 555 10.10 6.79 21.45
C ARG A 555 10.66 7.81 20.47
N HIS A 556 10.92 7.45 19.21
CA HIS A 556 11.75 8.29 18.33
C HIS A 556 11.09 8.70 17.01
N THR A 557 9.90 8.20 16.68
CA THR A 557 9.27 8.44 15.37
C THR A 557 7.83 8.91 15.47
N HIS A 558 7.35 9.49 14.38
CA HIS A 558 5.93 9.80 14.18
C HIS A 558 5.10 8.55 13.81
N ALA A 559 3.78 8.64 13.94
CA ALA A 559 2.82 7.58 13.59
C ALA A 559 3.11 6.94 12.23
N LEU A 560 3.50 7.71 11.22
CA LEU A 560 3.81 7.25 9.86
C LEU A 560 4.71 5.99 9.81
N TYR A 561 5.65 5.86 10.75
CA TYR A 561 6.62 4.75 10.75
C TYR A 561 6.36 3.68 11.81
N ARG A 562 5.26 3.77 12.57
CA ARG A 562 4.94 2.86 13.69
C ARG A 562 4.13 1.63 13.29
N ALA A 563 3.32 1.69 12.23
CA ALA A 563 2.46 0.57 11.83
C ALA A 563 3.24 -0.74 11.59
N ARG A 564 4.40 -0.66 10.94
CA ARG A 564 5.22 -1.83 10.60
C ARG A 564 5.83 -2.52 11.84
N PRO A 565 6.50 -1.80 12.78
CA PRO A 565 6.95 -2.42 14.02
C PRO A 565 5.81 -2.82 14.96
N ALA A 566 4.66 -2.12 14.94
CA ALA A 566 3.48 -2.55 15.69
C ALA A 566 2.98 -3.93 15.21
N VAL A 567 2.88 -4.11 13.90
CA VAL A 567 2.58 -5.41 13.28
C VAL A 567 3.59 -6.47 13.65
N GLY A 568 4.88 -6.17 13.56
CA GLY A 568 5.93 -7.09 13.95
C GLY A 568 5.75 -7.57 15.39
N TRP A 569 5.54 -6.63 16.31
CA TRP A 569 5.33 -6.96 17.71
C TRP A 569 4.01 -7.70 17.99
N ALA A 570 2.93 -7.36 17.29
CA ALA A 570 1.66 -8.09 17.38
C ALA A 570 1.81 -9.56 16.96
N LEU A 571 2.58 -9.84 15.90
CA LEU A 571 2.84 -11.22 15.48
C LEU A 571 3.64 -12.00 16.51
N ALA A 572 4.66 -11.39 17.13
CA ALA A 572 5.40 -12.02 18.22
C ALA A 572 4.51 -12.31 19.43
N LEU A 573 3.68 -11.34 19.85
CA LEU A 573 2.71 -11.52 20.94
C LEU A 573 1.74 -12.68 20.67
N HIS A 574 1.28 -12.83 19.43
CA HIS A 574 0.42 -13.96 19.06
C HIS A 574 1.16 -15.30 19.22
N GLU A 575 2.39 -15.41 18.71
CA GLU A 575 3.19 -16.64 18.83
C GLU A 575 3.54 -17.00 20.28
N THR A 576 3.66 -16.01 21.17
CA THR A 576 3.87 -16.25 22.60
C THR A 576 2.57 -16.47 23.39
N GLY A 577 1.43 -16.62 22.72
CA GLY A 577 0.13 -16.90 23.34
C GLY A 577 -0.65 -15.68 23.86
N GLU A 578 -0.21 -14.46 23.55
CA GLU A 578 -0.83 -13.20 23.98
C GLU A 578 -1.71 -12.56 22.87
N THR A 579 -2.50 -13.35 22.13
CA THR A 579 -3.33 -12.90 20.99
C THR A 579 -4.27 -11.73 21.32
N ALA A 580 -4.86 -11.70 22.52
CA ALA A 580 -5.74 -10.62 22.95
C ALA A 580 -4.98 -9.29 23.17
N ARG A 581 -3.68 -9.34 23.48
CA ARG A 581 -2.82 -8.16 23.57
C ARG A 581 -2.37 -7.72 22.18
N ALA A 582 -2.04 -8.67 21.28
CA ALA A 582 -1.74 -8.40 19.88
C ALA A 582 -2.88 -7.65 19.18
N THR A 583 -4.11 -8.12 19.35
CA THR A 583 -5.32 -7.54 18.74
C THR A 583 -5.56 -6.11 19.21
N ARG A 584 -5.47 -5.86 20.53
CA ARG A 584 -5.60 -4.50 21.10
C ARG A 584 -4.50 -3.57 20.60
N LEU A 585 -3.26 -4.05 20.53
CA LEU A 585 -2.14 -3.25 20.03
C LEU A 585 -2.35 -2.80 18.58
N LEU A 586 -2.86 -3.69 17.71
CA LEU A 586 -3.16 -3.34 16.33
C LEU A 586 -4.37 -2.41 16.19
N ALA A 587 -5.41 -2.59 17.00
CA ALA A 587 -6.57 -1.70 17.00
C ALA A 587 -6.18 -0.27 17.42
N ASP A 588 -5.42 -0.13 18.52
CA ASP A 588 -4.92 1.16 18.98
C ASP A 588 -4.02 1.83 17.93
N GLU A 589 -3.17 1.06 17.25
CA GLU A 589 -2.32 1.63 16.20
C GLU A 589 -3.10 1.98 14.94
N LEU A 590 -4.10 1.18 14.56
CA LEU A 590 -5.00 1.46 13.45
C LEU A 590 -5.70 2.81 13.63
N GLU A 591 -6.27 3.07 14.81
CA GLU A 591 -6.90 4.37 15.14
C GLU A 591 -5.90 5.53 14.96
N ARG A 592 -4.67 5.38 15.44
CA ARG A 592 -3.63 6.42 15.25
C ARG A 592 -3.26 6.63 13.79
N GLN A 593 -3.24 5.58 12.97
CA GLN A 593 -2.98 5.72 11.52
C GLN A 593 -4.13 6.43 10.82
N ILE A 594 -5.38 6.14 11.21
CA ILE A 594 -6.59 6.80 10.68
C ILE A 594 -6.59 8.28 11.06
N ASP A 595 -6.38 8.60 12.34
CA ASP A 595 -6.35 9.97 12.84
C ASP A 595 -5.27 10.81 12.15
N ALA A 596 -4.10 10.21 11.91
CA ALA A 596 -3.01 10.85 11.19
C ALA A 596 -3.20 10.85 9.64
N GLY A 597 -4.26 10.23 9.13
CA GLY A 597 -4.57 10.15 7.70
C GLY A 597 -3.58 9.32 6.88
N TYR A 598 -2.89 8.36 7.50
CA TYR A 598 -1.88 7.51 6.86
C TYR A 598 -2.45 6.17 6.40
N ARG A 599 -3.05 6.20 5.20
CA ARG A 599 -3.70 5.05 4.58
C ARG A 599 -2.81 3.80 4.46
N ASN A 600 -1.51 3.98 4.19
CA ASN A 600 -0.58 2.85 4.09
C ASN A 600 -0.37 2.11 5.41
N GLY A 601 -0.38 2.83 6.53
CA GLY A 601 -0.31 2.25 7.86
C GLY A 601 -1.62 1.55 8.24
N GLU A 602 -2.75 2.20 7.95
CA GLU A 602 -4.10 1.66 8.14
C GLU A 602 -4.27 0.29 7.46
N LEU A 603 -3.96 0.20 6.15
CA LEU A 603 -4.09 -1.04 5.38
C LEU A 603 -3.15 -2.13 5.88
N LEU A 604 -1.95 -1.77 6.36
CA LEU A 604 -1.01 -2.73 6.93
C LEU A 604 -1.52 -3.30 8.25
N CYS A 605 -2.11 -2.47 9.11
CA CYS A 605 -2.73 -2.90 10.36
C CYS A 605 -3.94 -3.80 10.09
N ARG A 606 -4.87 -3.40 9.21
CA ARG A 606 -6.05 -4.21 8.85
C ARG A 606 -5.68 -5.57 8.26
N HIS A 607 -4.68 -5.63 7.38
CA HIS A 607 -4.21 -6.90 6.81
C HIS A 607 -3.79 -7.90 7.91
N HIS A 608 -3.05 -7.43 8.92
CA HIS A 608 -2.61 -8.30 10.01
C HIS A 608 -3.69 -8.53 11.06
N MET A 609 -4.67 -7.63 11.19
CA MET A 609 -5.88 -7.92 11.96
C MET A 609 -6.69 -9.05 11.30
N ALA A 610 -6.83 -9.07 9.97
CA ALA A 610 -7.47 -10.18 9.25
C ALA A 610 -6.78 -11.52 9.55
N MET A 611 -5.45 -11.53 9.58
CA MET A 611 -4.68 -12.72 9.99
C MET A 611 -4.98 -13.15 11.43
N LEU A 612 -5.05 -12.22 12.39
CA LEU A 612 -5.36 -12.54 13.79
C LEU A 612 -6.81 -13.05 13.95
N GLU A 613 -7.78 -12.47 13.24
CA GLU A 613 -9.17 -12.94 13.22
C GLU A 613 -9.27 -14.34 12.63
N PHE A 614 -8.50 -14.61 11.58
CA PHE A 614 -8.37 -15.95 11.02
C PHE A 614 -7.82 -16.96 12.04
N TYR A 615 -6.74 -16.62 12.77
CA TYR A 615 -6.21 -17.48 13.83
C TYR A 615 -7.18 -17.64 15.02
N ALA A 616 -8.09 -16.70 15.20
CA ALA A 616 -9.20 -16.79 16.15
C ALA A 616 -10.43 -17.52 15.58
N THR A 617 -10.34 -18.12 14.39
CA THR A 617 -11.42 -18.84 13.68
C THR A 617 -12.61 -17.98 13.26
N HIS A 618 -12.46 -16.65 13.28
CA HIS A 618 -13.49 -15.71 12.84
C HIS A 618 -13.40 -15.46 11.33
N TYR A 619 -13.62 -16.50 10.52
CA TYR A 619 -13.40 -16.45 9.08
C TYR A 619 -14.16 -15.34 8.36
N ASP A 620 -15.42 -15.08 8.72
CA ASP A 620 -16.21 -14.00 8.12
C ASP A 620 -15.56 -12.64 8.33
N ARG A 621 -15.09 -12.36 9.56
CA ARG A 621 -14.42 -11.10 9.87
C ARG A 621 -13.06 -10.99 9.18
N ALA A 622 -12.32 -12.10 9.08
CA ALA A 622 -11.06 -12.14 8.35
C ALA A 622 -11.25 -11.82 6.86
N LEU A 623 -12.29 -12.38 6.23
CA LEU A 623 -12.63 -12.13 4.83
C LEU A 623 -13.12 -10.70 4.59
N GLU A 624 -13.98 -10.17 5.46
CA GLU A 624 -14.41 -8.75 5.41
C GLU A 624 -13.21 -7.80 5.44
N LEU A 625 -12.29 -8.00 6.39
CA LEU A 625 -11.08 -7.19 6.50
C LEU A 625 -10.17 -7.37 5.28
N ALA A 626 -10.06 -8.59 4.74
CA ALA A 626 -9.25 -8.86 3.55
C ALA A 626 -9.81 -8.14 2.31
N ASP A 627 -11.12 -8.06 2.13
CA ASP A 627 -11.75 -7.31 1.05
C ASP A 627 -11.62 -5.78 1.24
N GLU A 628 -11.82 -5.27 2.47
CA GLU A 628 -11.56 -3.86 2.79
C GLU A 628 -10.10 -3.48 2.43
N VAL A 629 -9.16 -4.37 2.75
CA VAL A 629 -7.74 -4.19 2.42
C VAL A 629 -7.49 -4.31 0.92
N ASP A 630 -8.12 -5.26 0.21
CA ASP A 630 -7.96 -5.37 -1.25
C ASP A 630 -8.43 -4.10 -1.95
N HIS A 631 -9.61 -3.62 -1.59
CA HIS A 631 -10.16 -2.38 -2.13
C HIS A 631 -9.23 -1.21 -1.86
N GLY A 632 -8.73 -1.09 -0.61
CA GLY A 632 -7.79 -0.06 -0.24
C GLY A 632 -6.43 -0.16 -0.94
N LEU A 633 -5.92 -1.37 -1.19
CA LEU A 633 -4.63 -1.61 -1.89
C LEU A 633 -4.75 -1.42 -3.41
N ALA A 634 -5.89 -1.78 -4.00
CA ALA A 634 -6.23 -1.46 -5.39
C ALA A 634 -6.35 0.05 -5.57
N GLN A 635 -7.09 0.71 -4.67
CA GLN A 635 -7.09 2.16 -4.51
C GLN A 635 -5.78 2.72 -3.96
N ALA A 636 -4.74 1.91 -3.73
CA ALA A 636 -3.39 2.41 -3.47
C ALA A 636 -2.39 2.07 -4.60
N GLY A 637 -2.79 1.31 -5.64
CA GLY A 637 -1.92 0.81 -6.72
C GLY A 637 -0.71 0.06 -6.20
N LEU A 638 -0.83 -0.51 -4.99
CA LEU A 638 0.22 -1.29 -4.32
C LEU A 638 0.09 -2.76 -4.71
N THR A 639 0.22 -3.04 -6.01
CA THR A 639 -0.11 -4.34 -6.63
C THR A 639 0.60 -5.53 -5.97
N ALA A 640 1.87 -5.37 -5.58
CA ALA A 640 2.61 -6.42 -4.86
C ALA A 640 2.00 -6.75 -3.48
N ARG A 641 1.55 -5.73 -2.74
CA ARG A 641 0.89 -5.93 -1.44
C ARG A 641 -0.52 -6.50 -1.63
N ARG A 642 -1.20 -6.05 -2.69
CA ARG A 642 -2.53 -6.52 -3.09
C ARG A 642 -2.50 -8.03 -3.38
N ALA A 643 -1.56 -8.48 -4.21
CA ALA A 643 -1.34 -9.89 -4.52
C ALA A 643 -1.20 -10.73 -3.25
N ARG A 644 -0.36 -10.26 -2.31
CA ARG A 644 -0.17 -10.97 -1.03
C ARG A 644 -1.45 -11.00 -0.20
N ASN A 645 -2.18 -9.89 -0.08
CA ASN A 645 -3.44 -9.85 0.66
C ASN A 645 -4.46 -10.84 0.10
N LEU A 646 -4.64 -10.85 -1.22
CA LEU A 646 -5.54 -11.75 -1.93
C LEU A 646 -5.12 -13.23 -1.76
N SER A 647 -3.82 -13.53 -1.76
CA SER A 647 -3.31 -14.87 -1.47
C SER A 647 -3.66 -15.34 -0.06
N TYR A 648 -3.61 -14.46 0.95
CA TYR A 648 -4.10 -14.78 2.30
C TYR A 648 -5.63 -14.92 2.34
N ALA A 649 -6.36 -14.05 1.65
CA ALA A 649 -7.82 -14.14 1.55
C ALA A 649 -8.28 -15.49 0.95
N ALA A 650 -7.56 -15.99 -0.06
CA ALA A 650 -7.78 -17.32 -0.61
C ALA A 650 -7.61 -18.43 0.44
N ILE A 651 -6.58 -18.34 1.30
CA ILE A 651 -6.38 -19.28 2.41
C ILE A 651 -7.56 -19.22 3.39
N TYR A 652 -8.02 -18.00 3.74
CA TYR A 652 -9.15 -17.82 4.66
C TYR A 652 -10.43 -18.43 4.10
N ALA A 653 -10.74 -18.15 2.84
CA ALA A 653 -11.93 -18.67 2.16
C ALA A 653 -11.87 -20.20 2.01
N ASN A 654 -10.70 -20.74 1.70
CA ASN A 654 -10.48 -22.18 1.59
C ASN A 654 -10.67 -22.88 2.94
N ALA A 655 -10.06 -22.37 4.01
CA ALA A 655 -10.25 -22.91 5.37
C ALA A 655 -11.73 -22.85 5.82
N ALA A 656 -12.48 -21.83 5.39
CA ALA A 656 -13.91 -21.69 5.64
C ALA A 656 -14.81 -22.56 4.72
N GLY A 657 -14.23 -23.24 3.72
CA GLY A 657 -14.96 -24.00 2.72
C GLY A 657 -15.76 -23.19 1.70
N ARG A 658 -15.45 -21.89 1.55
CA ARG A 658 -16.09 -20.97 0.60
C ARG A 658 -15.35 -21.02 -0.75
N LEU A 659 -15.49 -22.14 -1.46
CA LEU A 659 -14.69 -22.45 -2.65
C LEU A 659 -14.85 -21.43 -3.80
N ASP A 660 -16.04 -20.87 -3.98
CA ASP A 660 -16.31 -19.84 -5.01
C ASP A 660 -15.54 -18.55 -4.73
N GLU A 661 -15.54 -18.10 -3.49
CA GLU A 661 -14.76 -16.93 -3.07
C GLU A 661 -13.26 -17.22 -3.09
N ALA A 662 -12.83 -18.41 -2.65
CA ALA A 662 -11.43 -18.81 -2.74
C ALA A 662 -10.93 -18.75 -4.19
N ALA A 663 -11.71 -19.28 -5.15
CA ALA A 663 -11.37 -19.22 -6.57
C ALA A 663 -11.27 -17.79 -7.11
N ASP A 664 -12.18 -16.89 -6.71
CA ASP A 664 -12.11 -15.47 -7.08
C ASP A 664 -10.85 -14.79 -6.52
N PHE A 665 -10.55 -15.00 -5.24
CA PHE A 665 -9.35 -14.48 -4.61
C PHE A 665 -8.07 -15.01 -5.27
N ILE A 666 -8.02 -16.29 -5.64
CA ILE A 666 -6.89 -16.90 -6.34
C ILE A 666 -6.68 -16.25 -7.70
N ALA A 667 -7.74 -16.09 -8.50
CA ALA A 667 -7.64 -15.44 -9.81
C ALA A 667 -7.11 -14.01 -9.69
N ARG A 668 -7.70 -13.20 -8.79
CA ARG A 668 -7.25 -11.82 -8.52
C ARG A 668 -5.81 -11.78 -7.99
N ALA A 669 -5.41 -12.74 -7.16
CA ALA A 669 -4.05 -12.83 -6.62
C ALA A 669 -3.03 -13.14 -7.72
N LEU A 670 -3.34 -14.06 -8.63
CA LEU A 670 -2.48 -14.41 -9.77
C LEU A 670 -2.31 -13.25 -10.73
N ASP A 671 -3.40 -12.53 -11.07
CA ASP A 671 -3.34 -11.32 -11.90
C ASP A 671 -2.44 -10.26 -11.26
N ALA A 672 -2.66 -9.97 -9.97
CA ALA A 672 -1.85 -9.00 -9.24
C ALA A 672 -0.38 -9.46 -9.10
N ALA A 673 -0.12 -10.76 -8.89
CA ALA A 673 1.23 -11.30 -8.79
C ALA A 673 1.98 -11.23 -10.12
N ALA A 674 1.30 -11.52 -11.24
CA ALA A 674 1.85 -11.40 -12.59
C ALA A 674 2.26 -9.95 -12.91
N LEU A 675 1.41 -8.98 -12.57
CA LEU A 675 1.70 -7.56 -12.74
C LEU A 675 2.84 -7.05 -11.86
N SER A 676 3.05 -7.66 -10.69
CA SER A 676 4.01 -7.18 -9.68
C SER A 676 5.28 -8.03 -9.54
N GLY A 677 5.44 -9.07 -10.37
CA GLY A 677 6.59 -9.99 -10.32
C GLY A 677 6.69 -10.79 -9.01
N GLN A 678 5.59 -10.99 -8.29
CA GLN A 678 5.56 -11.70 -7.00
C GLN A 678 5.44 -13.22 -7.19
N GLU A 679 6.47 -13.85 -7.75
CA GLU A 679 6.47 -15.28 -8.11
C GLU A 679 6.12 -16.21 -6.93
N VAL A 680 6.66 -15.96 -5.73
CA VAL A 680 6.33 -16.76 -4.54
C VAL A 680 4.85 -16.61 -4.16
N THR A 681 4.28 -15.41 -4.29
CA THR A 681 2.86 -15.18 -3.99
C THR A 681 1.96 -15.88 -5.01
N ALA A 682 2.35 -15.86 -6.30
CA ALA A 682 1.66 -16.61 -7.34
C ALA A 682 1.70 -18.12 -7.05
N LEU A 683 2.86 -18.64 -6.64
CA LEU A 683 3.02 -20.06 -6.28
C LEU A 683 2.13 -20.47 -5.11
N VAL A 684 2.02 -19.63 -4.07
CA VAL A 684 1.10 -19.89 -2.94
C VAL A 684 -0.36 -19.87 -3.42
N ALA A 685 -0.75 -18.93 -4.28
CA ALA A 685 -2.10 -18.89 -4.85
C ALA A 685 -2.38 -20.12 -5.74
N ASP A 686 -1.40 -20.61 -6.48
CA ASP A 686 -1.52 -21.84 -7.28
C ASP A 686 -1.72 -23.07 -6.42
N VAL A 687 -0.97 -23.19 -5.31
CA VAL A 687 -1.18 -24.28 -4.35
C VAL A 687 -2.61 -24.24 -3.79
N GLN A 688 -3.15 -23.07 -3.46
CA GLN A 688 -4.56 -22.95 -3.03
C GLN A 688 -5.55 -23.33 -4.15
N GLY A 689 -5.24 -22.97 -5.39
CA GLY A 689 -6.05 -23.33 -6.57
C GLY A 689 -6.14 -24.83 -6.81
N LEU A 690 -5.07 -25.58 -6.55
CA LEU A 690 -5.09 -27.04 -6.63
C LEU A 690 -6.08 -27.66 -5.64
N MET A 691 -6.11 -27.14 -4.42
CA MET A 691 -7.01 -27.64 -3.38
C MET A 691 -8.47 -27.38 -3.75
N VAL A 692 -8.77 -26.16 -4.20
CA VAL A 692 -10.12 -25.77 -4.65
C VAL A 692 -10.56 -26.60 -5.86
N ALA A 693 -9.66 -26.83 -6.84
CA ALA A 693 -9.96 -27.62 -8.02
C ALA A 693 -10.19 -29.11 -7.69
N TRP A 694 -9.35 -29.68 -6.84
CA TRP A 694 -9.51 -31.07 -6.36
C TRP A 694 -10.82 -31.27 -5.60
N GLU A 695 -11.20 -30.32 -4.74
CA GLU A 695 -12.48 -30.39 -4.03
C GLU A 695 -13.68 -30.28 -4.97
N ARG A 696 -13.57 -29.51 -6.05
CA ARG A 696 -14.61 -29.43 -7.09
C ARG A 696 -14.64 -30.60 -8.06
N GLY A 697 -13.58 -31.41 -8.11
CA GLY A 697 -13.39 -32.41 -9.16
C GLY A 697 -13.16 -31.78 -10.55
N ASP A 698 -12.54 -30.59 -10.59
CA ASP A 698 -12.22 -29.86 -11.83
C ASP A 698 -10.77 -30.14 -12.25
N GLU A 699 -10.59 -31.25 -12.98
CA GLU A 699 -9.27 -31.71 -13.42
C GLU A 699 -8.57 -30.72 -14.37
N ASP A 700 -9.32 -30.04 -15.24
CA ASP A 700 -8.77 -29.06 -16.19
C ASP A 700 -8.13 -27.87 -15.44
N THR A 701 -8.85 -27.32 -14.46
CA THR A 701 -8.33 -26.24 -13.61
C THR A 701 -7.16 -26.73 -12.76
N MET A 702 -7.22 -27.97 -12.26
CA MET A 702 -6.14 -28.58 -11.49
C MET A 702 -4.84 -28.71 -12.31
N HIS A 703 -4.93 -29.22 -13.55
CA HIS A 703 -3.79 -29.28 -14.47
C HIS A 703 -3.21 -27.89 -14.77
N ALA A 704 -4.07 -26.88 -14.97
CA ALA A 704 -3.61 -25.51 -15.23
C ALA A 704 -2.79 -24.93 -14.05
N HIS A 705 -3.21 -25.18 -12.82
CA HIS A 705 -2.47 -24.78 -11.62
C HIS A 705 -1.16 -25.57 -11.45
N LEU A 706 -1.15 -26.88 -11.71
CA LEU A 706 0.06 -27.72 -11.64
C LEU A 706 1.13 -27.23 -12.62
N ASP A 707 0.75 -27.00 -13.87
CA ASP A 707 1.66 -26.57 -14.93
C ASP A 707 2.28 -25.21 -14.64
N ARG A 708 1.46 -24.26 -14.17
CA ARG A 708 1.93 -22.91 -13.82
C ARG A 708 2.79 -22.96 -12.56
N GLY A 709 2.29 -23.59 -11.50
CA GLY A 709 2.99 -23.72 -10.22
C GLY A 709 4.35 -24.38 -10.36
N ARG A 710 4.48 -25.43 -11.19
CA ARG A 710 5.76 -26.15 -11.38
C ARG A 710 6.82 -25.27 -12.04
N ARG A 711 6.44 -24.54 -13.09
CA ARG A 711 7.34 -23.57 -13.74
C ARG A 711 7.83 -22.52 -12.74
N THR A 712 6.95 -22.03 -11.88
CA THR A 712 7.29 -21.04 -10.86
C THR A 712 8.13 -21.63 -9.73
N ALA A 713 7.80 -22.83 -9.23
CA ALA A 713 8.58 -23.51 -8.19
C ALA A 713 10.03 -23.77 -8.63
N ASP A 714 10.22 -24.16 -9.90
CA ASP A 714 11.53 -24.35 -10.51
C ASP A 714 12.29 -23.02 -10.66
N SER A 715 11.60 -21.91 -11.01
CA SER A 715 12.23 -20.58 -11.14
C SER A 715 12.68 -20.01 -9.80
N VAL A 716 11.84 -20.12 -8.77
CA VAL A 716 12.14 -19.59 -7.43
C VAL A 716 13.03 -20.52 -6.59
N GLY A 717 13.17 -21.78 -6.99
CA GLY A 717 13.94 -22.79 -6.26
C GLY A 717 13.32 -23.17 -4.92
N SER A 718 12.00 -23.40 -4.88
CA SER A 718 11.27 -23.78 -3.65
C SER A 718 10.93 -25.27 -3.63
N PRO A 719 11.78 -26.13 -3.04
CA PRO A 719 11.57 -27.57 -3.02
C PRO A 719 10.32 -27.98 -2.23
N GLY A 720 9.92 -27.20 -1.21
CA GLY A 720 8.71 -27.47 -0.46
C GLY A 720 7.45 -27.33 -1.32
N HIS A 721 7.29 -26.20 -2.01
CA HIS A 721 6.15 -26.00 -2.92
C HIS A 721 6.19 -26.97 -4.10
N ALA A 722 7.36 -27.31 -4.63
CA ALA A 722 7.50 -28.36 -5.65
C ALA A 722 6.96 -29.71 -5.16
N ALA A 723 7.26 -30.09 -3.91
CA ALA A 723 6.73 -31.30 -3.32
C ALA A 723 5.20 -31.24 -3.10
N PHE A 724 4.64 -30.06 -2.80
CA PHE A 724 3.17 -29.86 -2.78
C PHE A 724 2.53 -30.15 -4.14
N LEU A 725 3.14 -29.66 -5.22
CA LEU A 725 2.65 -29.88 -6.58
C LEU A 725 2.71 -31.36 -6.96
N ASP A 726 3.79 -32.05 -6.59
CA ASP A 726 3.94 -33.49 -6.85
C ASP A 726 2.92 -34.34 -6.06
N ALA A 727 2.54 -33.93 -4.85
CA ALA A 727 1.49 -34.61 -4.08
C ALA A 727 0.12 -34.53 -4.76
N TYR A 728 -0.22 -33.38 -5.37
CA TYR A 728 -1.45 -33.21 -6.14
C TYR A 728 -1.41 -33.94 -7.49
N GLU A 729 -0.26 -33.98 -8.16
CA GLU A 729 -0.10 -34.80 -9.37
C GLU A 729 -0.29 -36.28 -9.06
N ALA A 730 0.15 -36.75 -7.89
CA ALA A 730 -0.12 -38.12 -7.45
C ALA A 730 -1.63 -38.40 -7.33
N PHE A 731 -2.45 -37.43 -6.91
CA PHE A 731 -3.92 -37.61 -6.88
C PHE A 731 -4.51 -37.80 -8.28
N LEU A 732 -4.06 -37.01 -9.27
CA LEU A 732 -4.51 -37.18 -10.66
C LEU A 732 -4.08 -38.52 -11.25
N LEU A 733 -2.83 -38.92 -11.00
CA LEU A 733 -2.32 -40.22 -11.44
C LEU A 733 -3.12 -41.37 -10.80
N ALA A 734 -3.55 -41.22 -9.55
CA ALA A 734 -4.41 -42.20 -8.89
C ALA A 734 -5.79 -42.25 -9.56
N ALA A 735 -6.41 -41.10 -9.82
CA ALA A 735 -7.71 -41.01 -10.52
C ALA A 735 -7.66 -41.61 -11.94
N ASP A 736 -6.53 -41.47 -12.65
CA ASP A 736 -6.26 -42.07 -13.96
C ASP A 736 -5.95 -43.59 -13.92
N GLY A 737 -5.95 -44.20 -12.73
CA GLY A 737 -5.61 -45.62 -12.55
C GLY A 737 -4.12 -45.95 -12.68
N ARG A 738 -3.22 -44.96 -12.62
CA ARG A 738 -1.75 -45.11 -12.66
C ARG A 738 -1.13 -45.25 -11.27
N LEU A 739 -1.58 -46.28 -10.58
CA LEU A 739 -1.50 -46.42 -9.11
C LEU A 739 -0.06 -46.54 -8.56
N GLU A 740 0.79 -47.35 -9.19
CA GLU A 740 2.19 -47.51 -8.75
C GLU A 740 2.98 -46.20 -8.88
N THR A 741 2.76 -45.47 -9.98
CA THR A 741 3.40 -44.17 -10.22
C THR A 741 2.88 -43.10 -9.25
N ALA A 742 1.57 -43.07 -9.01
CA ALA A 742 0.96 -42.17 -8.03
C ALA A 742 1.57 -42.37 -6.64
N ARG A 743 1.72 -43.64 -6.21
CA ARG A 743 2.30 -43.98 -4.91
C ARG A 743 3.76 -43.57 -4.78
N GLU A 744 4.59 -43.91 -5.77
CA GLU A 744 6.02 -43.54 -5.76
C GLU A 744 6.22 -42.03 -5.72
N LEU A 745 5.42 -41.29 -6.50
CA LEU A 745 5.47 -39.83 -6.52
C LEU A 745 4.99 -39.23 -5.19
N GLY A 746 3.89 -39.73 -4.64
CA GLY A 746 3.32 -39.27 -3.38
C GLY A 746 4.23 -39.53 -2.17
N GLU A 747 4.80 -40.73 -2.05
CA GLU A 747 5.77 -41.06 -0.98
C GLU A 747 7.02 -40.16 -1.06
N SER A 748 7.55 -39.96 -2.28
CA SER A 748 8.66 -39.04 -2.53
C SER A 748 8.32 -37.58 -2.21
N ALA A 749 7.11 -37.14 -2.53
CA ALA A 749 6.62 -35.80 -2.22
C ALA A 749 6.54 -35.58 -0.70
N ILE A 750 5.94 -36.52 0.04
CA ILE A 750 5.80 -36.43 1.51
C ILE A 750 7.18 -36.38 2.19
N GLU A 751 8.14 -37.18 1.75
CA GLU A 751 9.49 -37.18 2.33
C GLU A 751 10.23 -35.86 2.03
N ARG A 752 10.06 -35.31 0.82
CA ARG A 752 10.59 -33.98 0.49
C ARG A 752 9.92 -32.88 1.31
N LEU A 753 8.62 -32.95 1.57
CA LEU A 753 7.93 -31.98 2.43
C LEU A 753 8.50 -31.98 3.85
N ARG A 754 8.72 -33.15 4.46
CA ARG A 754 9.31 -33.27 5.81
C ARG A 754 10.73 -32.69 5.92
N THR A 755 11.47 -32.70 4.83
CA THR A 755 12.88 -32.26 4.80
C THR A 755 13.06 -30.85 4.23
N ALA A 756 12.05 -30.32 3.55
CA ALA A 756 12.00 -28.99 2.95
C ALA A 756 12.08 -27.90 4.03
N ALA A 757 12.98 -26.93 3.83
CA ALA A 757 13.24 -25.89 4.82
C ALA A 757 12.00 -25.00 5.11
N GLU A 758 11.05 -24.93 4.17
CA GLU A 758 9.80 -24.19 4.31
C GLU A 758 8.81 -24.84 5.30
N TYR A 759 8.95 -26.14 5.54
CA TYR A 759 8.04 -26.96 6.35
C TYR A 759 8.80 -27.79 7.39
N ARG A 760 9.95 -27.31 7.89
CA ARG A 760 10.61 -27.96 9.03
C ARG A 760 9.95 -27.59 10.34
N GLY A 761 10.07 -28.49 11.32
CA GLY A 761 9.50 -28.33 12.66
C GLY A 761 8.15 -29.02 12.82
N GLU A 762 7.61 -28.97 14.03
CA GLU A 762 6.41 -29.70 14.44
C GLU A 762 5.19 -29.37 13.54
N ARG A 763 5.00 -28.10 13.18
CA ARG A 763 3.90 -27.65 12.31
C ARG A 763 3.98 -28.24 10.90
N GLY A 764 5.17 -28.26 10.32
CA GLY A 764 5.38 -28.83 8.99
C GLY A 764 5.21 -30.35 8.98
N ASP A 765 5.59 -31.04 10.06
CA ASP A 765 5.29 -32.46 10.24
C ASP A 765 3.79 -32.73 10.27
N HIS A 766 3.00 -31.86 10.92
CA HIS A 766 1.54 -31.98 10.91
C HIS A 766 0.93 -31.79 9.52
N VAL A 767 1.41 -30.79 8.78
CA VAL A 767 1.00 -30.57 7.39
C VAL A 767 1.34 -31.82 6.56
N ALA A 768 2.58 -32.32 6.64
CA ALA A 768 2.99 -33.53 5.93
C ALA A 768 2.16 -34.77 6.31
N ARG A 769 1.79 -34.93 7.60
CA ARG A 769 0.89 -36.01 8.06
C ARG A 769 -0.51 -35.88 7.48
N ALA A 770 -1.08 -34.68 7.46
CA ALA A 770 -2.40 -34.43 6.89
C ALA A 770 -2.44 -34.75 5.39
N TRP A 771 -1.37 -34.40 4.66
CA TRP A 771 -1.22 -34.77 3.25
C TRP A 771 -1.06 -36.26 3.02
N ALA A 772 -0.22 -36.92 3.82
CA ALA A 772 -0.07 -38.37 3.75
C ALA A 772 -1.41 -39.10 3.96
N ALA A 773 -2.18 -38.66 4.95
CA ALA A 773 -3.51 -39.19 5.21
C ALA A 773 -4.47 -38.92 4.03
N THR A 774 -4.47 -37.71 3.49
CA THR A 774 -5.28 -37.34 2.31
C THR A 774 -4.96 -38.25 1.11
N LEU A 775 -3.68 -38.51 0.85
CA LEU A 775 -3.24 -39.35 -0.27
C LEU A 775 -3.75 -40.78 -0.15
N GLU A 776 -3.55 -41.41 1.01
CA GLU A 776 -4.02 -42.78 1.26
C GLU A 776 -5.56 -42.86 1.21
N LEU A 777 -6.27 -41.83 1.68
CA LEU A 777 -7.73 -41.75 1.62
C LEU A 777 -8.27 -41.50 0.20
N SER A 778 -7.54 -40.76 -0.62
CA SER A 778 -7.90 -40.53 -2.02
C SER A 778 -7.76 -41.78 -2.89
N ALA A 779 -6.98 -42.77 -2.43
CA ALA A 779 -6.79 -44.06 -3.08
C ALA A 779 -7.62 -45.18 -2.43
N THR A 780 -8.71 -44.85 -1.72
CA THR A 780 -9.46 -45.82 -0.90
C THR A 780 -9.93 -47.04 -1.70
N ASP A 781 -10.59 -46.87 -2.85
CA ASP A 781 -11.01 -47.97 -3.75
C ASP A 781 -9.89 -48.99 -3.99
N ILE A 782 -8.69 -48.50 -4.30
CA ILE A 782 -7.52 -49.31 -4.61
C ILE A 782 -7.03 -50.07 -3.37
N HIS A 783 -7.07 -49.45 -2.20
CA HIS A 783 -6.76 -50.13 -0.94
C HIS A 783 -7.79 -51.22 -0.65
N LEU A 784 -9.06 -50.99 -0.95
CA LEU A 784 -10.13 -51.97 -0.74
C LEU A 784 -10.01 -53.15 -1.70
N GLU A 785 -9.81 -52.90 -3.00
CA GLU A 785 -9.62 -53.94 -4.02
C GLU A 785 -8.43 -54.86 -3.71
N ALA A 786 -7.38 -54.30 -3.12
CA ALA A 786 -6.18 -55.05 -2.74
C ALA A 786 -6.19 -55.60 -1.30
N GLY A 787 -7.30 -55.45 -0.57
CA GLY A 787 -7.42 -55.94 0.81
C GLY A 787 -6.55 -55.22 1.84
N ARG A 788 -6.02 -54.02 1.52
CA ARG A 788 -5.15 -53.21 2.39
C ARG A 788 -5.95 -52.27 3.30
N TRP A 789 -6.94 -52.81 3.99
CA TRP A 789 -7.84 -52.05 4.88
C TRP A 789 -7.08 -51.26 5.96
N SER A 790 -6.00 -51.82 6.51
CA SER A 790 -5.21 -51.18 7.58
C SER A 790 -4.70 -49.79 7.19
N ARG A 791 -4.33 -49.55 5.93
CA ARG A 791 -3.84 -48.24 5.47
C ARG A 791 -4.92 -47.17 5.47
N VAL A 792 -6.13 -47.51 5.03
CA VAL A 792 -7.28 -46.59 5.06
C VAL A 792 -7.57 -46.18 6.50
N TYR A 793 -7.51 -47.12 7.45
CA TYR A 793 -7.75 -46.83 8.87
C TYR A 793 -6.59 -46.13 9.57
N GLU A 794 -5.34 -46.44 9.22
CA GLU A 794 -4.17 -45.67 9.66
C GLU A 794 -4.29 -44.21 9.20
N ALA A 795 -4.73 -43.99 7.96
CA ALA A 795 -4.98 -42.66 7.43
C ALA A 795 -6.15 -41.97 8.15
N LEU A 796 -7.29 -42.62 8.34
CA LEU A 796 -8.41 -42.09 9.13
C LEU A 796 -8.00 -41.73 10.56
N GLY A 797 -7.22 -42.59 11.23
CA GLY A 797 -6.71 -42.33 12.57
C GLY A 797 -5.71 -41.16 12.61
N ALA A 798 -4.91 -41.00 11.56
CA ALA A 798 -4.06 -39.83 11.40
C ALA A 798 -4.88 -38.55 11.23
N VAL A 799 -6.00 -38.58 10.49
CA VAL A 799 -6.93 -37.44 10.36
C VAL A 799 -7.58 -37.09 11.70
N ASP A 800 -8.06 -38.09 12.45
CA ASP A 800 -8.65 -37.87 13.78
C ASP A 800 -7.66 -37.19 14.73
N GLY A 801 -6.38 -37.58 14.68
CA GLY A 801 -5.30 -36.96 15.46
C GLY A 801 -4.93 -35.52 15.07
N LEU A 802 -5.45 -34.99 13.95
CA LEU A 802 -5.27 -33.58 13.58
C LEU A 802 -6.26 -32.64 14.28
N ALA A 803 -7.33 -33.18 14.87
CA ALA A 803 -8.38 -32.37 15.53
C ALA A 803 -7.85 -31.61 16.76
N ASP A 804 -6.83 -32.15 17.43
CA ASP A 804 -6.25 -31.58 18.65
C ASP A 804 -5.17 -30.52 18.39
N LEU A 805 -4.93 -30.15 17.13
CA LEU A 805 -3.85 -29.22 16.75
C LEU A 805 -4.31 -27.74 16.75
N PRO A 806 -3.40 -26.80 17.07
CA PRO A 806 -3.66 -25.37 16.91
C PRO A 806 -4.02 -25.01 15.46
N GLU A 807 -5.05 -24.19 15.28
CA GLU A 807 -5.43 -23.64 13.98
C GLU A 807 -4.51 -22.49 13.57
N ASP A 808 -3.65 -22.74 12.60
CA ASP A 808 -2.99 -21.68 11.84
C ASP A 808 -3.25 -21.83 10.33
N ALA A 809 -2.73 -20.88 9.55
CA ALA A 809 -3.06 -20.77 8.12
C ALA A 809 -2.57 -21.97 7.30
N LEU A 810 -1.50 -22.62 7.75
CA LEU A 810 -0.91 -23.77 7.09
C LEU A 810 -1.59 -25.07 7.52
N THR A 811 -1.90 -25.22 8.81
CA THR A 811 -2.51 -26.44 9.34
C THR A 811 -4.02 -26.50 9.08
N ALA A 812 -4.74 -25.37 9.09
CA ALA A 812 -6.19 -25.34 8.95
C ALA A 812 -6.64 -25.89 7.58
N VAL A 813 -5.99 -25.46 6.50
CA VAL A 813 -6.33 -25.93 5.15
C VAL A 813 -5.97 -27.41 4.96
N ALA A 814 -4.77 -27.81 5.39
CA ALA A 814 -4.33 -29.21 5.31
C ALA A 814 -5.25 -30.14 6.12
N ARG A 815 -5.67 -29.71 7.33
CA ARG A 815 -6.60 -30.45 8.18
C ARG A 815 -7.99 -30.56 7.54
N ARG A 816 -8.55 -29.46 7.03
CA ARG A 816 -9.84 -29.46 6.33
C ARG A 816 -9.80 -30.43 5.14
N HIS A 817 -8.73 -30.39 4.36
CA HIS A 817 -8.55 -31.26 3.21
C HIS A 817 -8.50 -32.75 3.60
N ALA A 818 -7.75 -33.08 4.66
CA ALA A 818 -7.69 -34.44 5.19
C ALA A 818 -9.05 -34.91 5.75
N GLN A 819 -9.80 -34.02 6.41
CA GLN A 819 -11.15 -34.28 6.90
C GLN A 819 -12.13 -34.57 5.74
N LEU A 820 -12.09 -33.77 4.67
CA LEU A 820 -12.92 -34.00 3.48
C LEU A 820 -12.58 -35.32 2.79
N ALA A 821 -11.30 -35.67 2.68
CA ALA A 821 -10.88 -36.96 2.15
C ALA A 821 -11.42 -38.11 3.01
N ALA A 822 -11.38 -37.97 4.34
CA ALA A 822 -11.92 -38.96 5.26
C ALA A 822 -13.45 -39.09 5.15
N GLU A 823 -14.16 -37.96 5.01
CA GLU A 823 -15.61 -37.94 4.80
C GLU A 823 -16.01 -38.60 3.49
N ARG A 824 -15.32 -38.29 2.38
CA ARG A 824 -15.52 -38.94 1.07
C ARG A 824 -15.26 -40.44 1.18
N ALA A 825 -14.14 -40.85 1.77
CA ALA A 825 -13.83 -42.27 1.95
C ALA A 825 -14.90 -43.02 2.76
N ARG A 826 -15.45 -42.40 3.81
CA ARG A 826 -16.55 -42.97 4.62
C ARG A 826 -17.90 -42.98 3.90
N ALA A 827 -18.13 -42.04 2.97
CA ALA A 827 -19.39 -41.93 2.24
C ALA A 827 -19.44 -42.81 0.99
N ASP A 828 -18.34 -42.85 0.22
CA ASP A 828 -18.24 -43.55 -1.06
C ASP A 828 -18.00 -45.05 -0.87
N TYR A 829 -17.44 -45.45 0.27
CA TYR A 829 -17.14 -46.84 0.58
C TYR A 829 -17.80 -47.28 1.88
N ASP A 830 -18.42 -48.47 1.86
CA ASP A 830 -18.95 -49.14 3.05
C ASP A 830 -17.78 -49.69 3.88
N LEU A 831 -17.09 -48.76 4.55
CA LEU A 831 -15.97 -49.04 5.44
C LEU A 831 -16.51 -49.82 6.66
N PRO A 832 -16.16 -51.12 6.84
CA PRO A 832 -16.71 -51.92 7.92
C PRO A 832 -16.37 -51.31 9.29
N GLU A 833 -17.25 -51.36 10.29
CA GLU A 833 -16.78 -51.12 11.66
C GLU A 833 -15.84 -52.28 12.04
N ALA A 834 -14.60 -51.95 12.42
CA ALA A 834 -13.69 -52.95 12.96
C ALA A 834 -14.35 -53.65 14.15
N PRO A 835 -14.56 -54.98 14.12
CA PRO A 835 -14.98 -55.68 15.32
C PRO A 835 -13.93 -55.41 16.40
N PRO A 836 -14.28 -54.98 17.64
CA PRO A 836 -13.29 -54.70 18.67
C PRO A 836 -12.29 -55.85 18.84
N SER A 837 -12.76 -57.10 18.74
CA SER A 837 -11.94 -58.32 18.79
C SER A 837 -10.87 -58.46 17.71
N GLN A 838 -10.87 -57.63 16.67
CA GLN A 838 -9.90 -57.63 15.58
C GLN A 838 -9.01 -56.38 15.56
N VAL A 839 -9.17 -55.45 16.50
CA VAL A 839 -8.33 -54.23 16.59
C VAL A 839 -7.12 -54.46 17.48
N LEU A 840 -5.93 -54.54 16.90
CA LEU A 840 -4.65 -54.61 17.59
C LEU A 840 -4.03 -53.21 17.71
N ARG A 841 -4.19 -52.57 18.88
CA ARG A 841 -3.48 -51.33 19.22
C ARG A 841 -2.04 -51.65 19.61
N ILE A 842 -1.08 -50.84 19.17
CA ILE A 842 0.35 -50.98 19.48
C ILE A 842 0.89 -49.61 19.87
N GLY A 843 1.63 -49.52 20.98
CA GLY A 843 2.30 -48.28 21.38
C GLY A 843 3.33 -47.84 20.33
N SER A 844 3.53 -46.54 20.17
CA SER A 844 4.41 -45.95 19.15
C SER A 844 5.85 -46.51 19.16
N ASP A 845 6.34 -46.98 20.31
CA ASP A 845 7.66 -47.60 20.50
C ASP A 845 7.64 -49.16 20.45
N GLY A 846 6.46 -49.74 20.22
CA GLY A 846 6.16 -51.17 20.24
C GLY A 846 6.22 -51.81 21.63
N HIS A 847 6.34 -51.03 22.71
CA HIS A 847 6.46 -51.54 24.07
C HIS A 847 5.13 -52.02 24.66
N THR A 848 4.01 -51.64 24.09
CA THR A 848 2.69 -52.10 24.51
C THR A 848 1.88 -52.59 23.31
N PHE A 849 0.98 -53.55 23.54
CA PHE A 849 -0.09 -53.85 22.59
C PHE A 849 -1.39 -54.18 23.31
N GLN A 850 -2.52 -53.99 22.65
CA GLN A 850 -3.85 -54.28 23.16
C GLN A 850 -4.74 -54.82 22.03
N LEU A 851 -5.39 -55.97 22.21
CA LEU A 851 -6.37 -56.48 21.25
C LEU A 851 -7.78 -56.15 21.73
N GLY A 852 -8.54 -55.37 20.97
CA GLY A 852 -9.87 -54.90 21.32
C GLY A 852 -9.91 -54.22 22.68
N ASP A 853 -10.86 -54.65 23.51
CA ASP A 853 -11.06 -54.14 24.87
C ASP A 853 -10.32 -54.97 25.94
N HIS A 854 -9.36 -55.80 25.54
CA HIS A 854 -8.51 -56.54 26.50
C HIS A 854 -7.55 -55.60 27.24
N ASP A 855 -7.00 -56.04 28.37
CA ASP A 855 -5.99 -55.25 29.10
C ASP A 855 -4.71 -55.06 28.26
N PRO A 856 -4.09 -53.86 28.25
CA PRO A 856 -2.82 -53.63 27.55
C PRO A 856 -1.70 -54.55 28.07
N VAL A 857 -0.95 -55.16 27.15
CA VAL A 857 0.18 -56.05 27.44
C VAL A 857 1.49 -55.29 27.24
N ASN A 858 2.29 -55.22 28.30
CA ASN A 858 3.62 -54.61 28.26
C ASN A 858 4.71 -55.60 27.82
N LEU A 859 5.48 -55.22 26.81
CA LEU A 859 6.62 -55.94 26.23
C LEU A 859 7.98 -55.24 26.45
N SER A 860 8.07 -54.19 27.28
CA SER A 860 9.29 -53.41 27.50
C SER A 860 10.49 -54.26 27.91
N SER A 861 10.27 -55.28 28.75
CA SER A 861 11.33 -56.21 29.20
C SER A 861 11.58 -57.40 28.26
N ARG A 862 10.85 -57.49 27.14
CA ARG A 862 10.80 -58.67 26.25
C ARG A 862 11.15 -58.31 24.80
N ALA A 863 12.37 -57.84 24.59
CA ALA A 863 12.84 -57.33 23.29
C ALA A 863 12.59 -58.27 22.08
N PRO A 864 12.79 -59.60 22.16
CA PRO A 864 12.50 -60.48 21.03
C PRO A 864 11.02 -60.56 20.67
N LEU A 865 10.11 -60.58 21.66
CA LEU A 865 8.67 -60.59 21.42
C LEU A 865 8.23 -59.29 20.74
N ARG A 866 8.74 -58.15 21.23
CA ARG A 866 8.46 -56.83 20.66
C ARG A 866 8.89 -56.74 19.19
N ARG A 867 10.12 -57.15 18.88
CA ARG A 867 10.65 -57.06 17.50
C ARG A 867 9.97 -58.03 16.54
N VAL A 868 9.68 -59.25 16.99
CA VAL A 868 8.92 -60.23 16.19
C VAL A 868 7.50 -59.74 15.93
N LEU A 869 6.83 -59.18 16.94
CA LEU A 869 5.50 -58.57 16.73
C LEU A 869 5.57 -57.37 15.78
N GLY A 870 6.57 -56.51 15.93
CA GLY A 870 6.81 -55.37 15.04
C GLY A 870 7.03 -55.78 13.59
N GLU A 871 7.79 -56.85 13.32
CA GLU A 871 8.00 -57.38 11.97
C GLU A 871 6.70 -57.92 11.36
N LEU A 872 5.90 -58.65 12.13
CA LEU A 872 4.60 -59.17 11.66
C LEU A 872 3.62 -58.03 11.34
N VAL A 873 3.65 -56.96 12.12
CA VAL A 873 2.84 -55.76 11.92
C VAL A 873 3.31 -54.98 10.70
N GLU A 874 4.61 -54.72 10.57
CA GLU A 874 5.19 -54.00 9.43
C GLU A 874 4.88 -54.72 8.12
N ARG A 875 5.02 -56.05 8.10
CA ARG A 875 4.64 -56.86 6.93
C ARG A 875 3.15 -56.80 6.64
N ALA A 876 2.30 -56.87 7.67
CA ALA A 876 0.85 -56.77 7.49
C ALA A 876 0.45 -55.39 6.92
N SER A 877 0.96 -54.29 7.48
CA SER A 877 0.71 -52.92 6.99
C SER A 877 1.31 -52.66 5.60
N ALA A 878 2.40 -53.35 5.25
CA ALA A 878 3.04 -53.28 3.93
C ALA A 878 2.45 -54.26 2.89
N GLY A 879 1.47 -55.10 3.26
CA GLY A 879 0.91 -56.14 2.38
C GLY A 879 1.95 -57.17 1.92
N ARG A 880 3.00 -57.39 2.72
CA ARG A 880 4.06 -58.36 2.41
C ARG A 880 3.61 -59.79 2.74
N PRO A 881 4.16 -60.80 2.03
CA PRO A 881 3.91 -62.20 2.34
C PRO A 881 4.41 -62.58 3.74
N SER A 882 3.97 -63.75 4.21
CA SER A 882 4.32 -64.33 5.51
C SER A 882 5.81 -64.22 5.83
N ALA A 883 6.10 -63.93 7.10
CA ALA A 883 7.45 -63.91 7.60
C ALA A 883 7.93 -65.35 7.80
N ASP A 884 8.90 -65.77 6.98
CA ASP A 884 9.61 -67.02 7.19
C ASP A 884 10.46 -66.98 8.47
N VAL A 885 11.06 -68.12 8.81
CA VAL A 885 11.88 -68.24 10.02
C VAL A 885 13.08 -67.29 9.98
N ASP A 886 13.69 -67.09 8.81
CA ASP A 886 14.90 -66.28 8.65
C ASP A 886 14.59 -64.79 8.86
N ALA A 887 13.48 -64.30 8.31
CA ALA A 887 12.98 -62.94 8.53
C ALA A 887 12.70 -62.66 10.02
N LEU A 888 12.01 -63.58 10.70
CA LEU A 888 11.71 -63.42 12.13
C LEU A 888 12.95 -63.54 13.02
N VAL A 889 13.95 -64.31 12.60
CA VAL A 889 15.24 -64.38 13.29
C VAL A 889 15.99 -63.06 13.15
N ALA A 890 16.06 -62.53 11.92
CA ALA A 890 16.72 -61.25 11.64
C ALA A 890 16.09 -60.10 12.45
N ALA A 891 14.77 -60.10 12.59
CA ALA A 891 14.07 -59.08 13.38
C ALA A 891 14.22 -59.31 14.90
N GLY A 892 13.98 -60.53 15.38
CA GLY A 892 13.95 -60.85 16.82
C GLY A 892 15.32 -60.81 17.50
N TRP A 893 16.35 -61.28 16.82
CA TRP A 893 17.72 -61.47 17.34
C TRP A 893 18.77 -60.93 16.36
N PRO A 894 18.78 -59.61 16.11
CA PRO A 894 19.67 -58.99 15.14
C PRO A 894 21.14 -59.26 15.52
N GLY A 895 21.90 -59.82 14.58
CA GLY A 895 23.32 -60.13 14.74
C GLY A 895 23.64 -61.47 15.41
N GLU A 896 22.66 -62.28 15.81
CA GLU A 896 22.90 -63.63 16.31
C GLU A 896 22.92 -64.66 15.17
N ALA A 897 24.03 -65.40 15.03
CA ALA A 897 24.10 -66.55 14.11
C ALA A 897 23.52 -67.80 14.80
N LEU A 898 22.33 -68.22 14.37
CA LEU A 898 21.63 -69.38 14.92
C LEU A 898 21.66 -70.55 13.95
N GLU A 899 21.86 -71.76 14.49
CA GLU A 899 21.71 -72.99 13.72
C GLU A 899 20.23 -73.17 13.33
N PRO A 900 19.90 -73.67 12.12
CA PRO A 900 18.53 -73.70 11.60
C PRO A 900 17.46 -74.30 12.52
N THR A 901 17.75 -75.40 13.22
CA THR A 901 16.79 -75.98 14.18
C THR A 901 16.64 -75.15 15.44
N SER A 902 17.69 -74.47 15.89
CA SER A 902 17.64 -73.54 17.03
C SER A 902 16.87 -72.25 16.68
N ALA A 903 17.06 -71.74 15.46
CA ALA A 903 16.32 -70.61 14.90
C ALA A 903 14.81 -70.88 14.86
N ALA A 904 14.40 -71.99 14.24
CA ALA A 904 13.00 -72.39 14.15
C ALA A 904 12.35 -72.57 15.53
N ASN A 905 13.05 -73.19 16.48
CA ASN A 905 12.55 -73.38 17.85
C ASN A 905 12.36 -72.07 18.61
N ARG A 906 13.25 -71.09 18.43
CA ARG A 906 13.14 -69.77 19.08
C ARG A 906 12.01 -68.93 18.50
N VAL A 907 11.86 -68.93 17.17
CA VAL A 907 10.73 -68.30 16.49
C VAL A 907 9.42 -68.92 16.98
N TYR A 908 9.32 -70.26 16.96
CA TYR A 908 8.13 -70.97 17.44
C TYR A 908 7.80 -70.64 18.90
N ALA A 909 8.81 -70.62 19.79
CA ALA A 909 8.61 -70.26 21.19
C ALA A 909 8.13 -68.81 21.37
N THR A 910 8.65 -67.87 20.57
CA THR A 910 8.28 -66.46 20.61
C THR A 910 6.86 -66.24 20.11
N ILE A 911 6.50 -66.82 18.96
CA ILE A 911 5.14 -66.80 18.43
C ILE A 911 4.15 -67.44 19.40
N ARG A 912 4.50 -68.60 19.98
CA ARG A 912 3.66 -69.24 21.00
C ARG A 912 3.44 -68.34 22.21
N MET A 913 4.45 -67.56 22.60
CA MET A 913 4.33 -66.64 23.74
C MET A 913 3.46 -65.43 23.39
N LEU A 914 3.58 -64.87 22.19
CA LEU A 914 2.68 -63.81 21.68
C LEU A 914 1.23 -64.29 21.61
N ARG A 915 0.98 -65.50 21.09
CA ARG A 915 -0.36 -66.11 21.08
C ARG A 915 -0.94 -66.23 22.50
N LYS A 916 -0.14 -66.69 23.47
CA LYS A 916 -0.54 -66.76 24.89
C LYS A 916 -0.84 -65.40 25.54
N GLN A 917 -0.29 -64.31 24.99
CA GLN A 917 -0.55 -62.95 25.47
C GLN A 917 -1.77 -62.32 24.80
N GLY A 918 -2.63 -63.12 24.16
CA GLY A 918 -3.89 -62.65 23.58
C GLY A 918 -3.90 -62.53 22.05
N LEU A 919 -2.80 -62.89 21.36
CA LEU A 919 -2.73 -62.88 19.90
C LEU A 919 -3.02 -64.27 19.28
N ASP A 920 -3.69 -65.15 20.02
CA ASP A 920 -4.13 -66.45 19.51
C ASP A 920 -5.30 -66.24 18.54
N GLY A 921 -5.22 -66.86 17.36
CA GLY A 921 -6.14 -66.57 16.24
C GLY A 921 -5.81 -65.28 15.47
N ILE A 922 -4.98 -64.39 16.01
CA ILE A 922 -4.47 -63.19 15.34
C ILE A 922 -3.17 -63.49 14.58
N ILE A 923 -2.24 -64.23 15.19
CA ILE A 923 -1.05 -64.71 14.46
C ILE A 923 -1.37 -66.07 13.86
N VAL A 924 -1.47 -66.15 12.54
CA VAL A 924 -1.68 -67.38 11.77
C VAL A 924 -0.36 -67.91 11.22
N THR A 925 -0.35 -69.22 10.96
CA THR A 925 0.79 -69.93 10.36
C THR A 925 0.30 -70.55 9.06
N ASP A 926 1.02 -70.32 7.98
CA ASP A 926 0.80 -70.94 6.67
C ASP A 926 2.08 -71.62 6.17
N ASP A 927 2.05 -72.12 4.93
CA ASP A 927 3.17 -72.85 4.32
C ASP A 927 4.43 -71.98 4.17
N ASP A 928 4.26 -70.66 4.11
CA ASP A 928 5.32 -69.68 3.90
C ASP A 928 5.84 -69.04 5.21
N GLY A 929 5.18 -69.28 6.35
CA GLY A 929 5.67 -68.86 7.66
C GLY A 929 4.57 -68.33 8.59
N TYR A 930 4.79 -67.15 9.17
CA TYR A 930 3.87 -66.51 10.11
C TYR A 930 3.39 -65.15 9.61
N ARG A 931 2.12 -64.84 9.81
CA ARG A 931 1.53 -63.54 9.49
C ARG A 931 0.41 -63.19 10.46
N LEU A 932 -0.01 -61.94 10.44
CA LEU A 932 -1.28 -61.56 11.06
C LEU A 932 -2.46 -62.07 10.19
N ALA A 933 -3.54 -62.46 10.84
CA ALA A 933 -4.74 -62.95 10.19
C ALA A 933 -5.33 -61.86 9.29
N GLU A 934 -5.89 -62.26 8.15
CA GLU A 934 -6.65 -61.35 7.30
C GLU A 934 -7.83 -60.77 8.08
N GLY A 935 -7.98 -59.43 8.00
CA GLY A 935 -9.00 -58.70 8.75
C GLY A 935 -8.60 -58.31 10.17
N VAL A 936 -7.32 -58.38 10.55
CA VAL A 936 -6.80 -57.77 11.79
C VAL A 936 -6.38 -56.33 11.52
N TRP A 937 -6.79 -55.43 12.42
CA TRP A 937 -6.70 -53.98 12.27
C TRP A 937 -5.64 -53.46 13.22
N VAL A 938 -4.50 -53.01 12.69
CA VAL A 938 -3.44 -52.47 13.54
C VAL A 938 -3.66 -50.97 13.74
N ARG A 939 -3.61 -50.48 14.98
CA ARG A 939 -3.68 -49.04 15.31
C ARG A 939 -2.46 -48.65 16.13
N SER A 940 -1.69 -47.68 15.68
CA SER A 940 -0.62 -47.10 16.51
C SER A 940 -1.22 -46.08 17.47
N GLU A 941 -0.99 -46.24 18.77
CA GLU A 941 -1.39 -45.27 19.79
C GLU A 941 -0.14 -44.58 20.38
N PRO A 942 -0.21 -43.26 20.66
CA PRO A 942 0.86 -42.59 21.38
C PRO A 942 1.02 -43.21 22.78
N ASP A 943 2.27 -43.42 23.20
CA ASP A 943 2.55 -44.00 24.51
C ASP A 943 1.98 -43.09 25.63
N SER A 944 1.11 -43.67 26.46
CA SER A 944 0.44 -42.99 27.59
C SER A 944 1.37 -42.69 28.76
#